data_AF-A0A1L9TED3-F1
#
_entry.id   AF-A0A1L9TED3-F1
#
_cell.length_a   1.000
_cell.length_b   1.000
_cell.length_c   1.000
_cell.angle_alpha   90.00
_cell.angle_beta   90.00
_cell.angle_gamma   90.00
#
_symmetry.space_group_name_H-M   'P 1'
#
loop_
_entity.id
_entity.type
_entity.pdbx_description
1 polymer ?
#
loop_
_entity_poly.entity_id
_entity_poly.type
_entity_poly.pdbx_seq_one_letter_code
_entity_poly.pdbx_strand_id
1 'polypeptide(L)'
;MTVYIASLFLPYTVSFRPPESPPTPPPETVPKKQAPDTVSTAPNPTVSLFERRNEAPNVGLTPGATTDHESIFTADLRKADRDQSEYPFPKPGDSYNYEDLRESEAHSPAWGVRTALNQPKPQSAFLASPSILRHQEPLASSTETAPPPKVDGPASQPPVRHLRKPSVRAHNRKPSFSETEWQITAAEQGNGGLRNAVRAAAESGQLEDKVWVGTLGMPTDALTAPTKSMISEKLESEYDCLTVDISDGDFDGHYTHFCKTILWPVFHYQIPDNPKSKAYENHSWVYYVKLNQVFAERIARNWRRGDTVWVQDYHLLLVPAMLRKLLPDAQIGFFLHVAFPSSEVFRCLAPRKELLDGMLGANLVGFQTEEYCRHFLQTCSRILSVEATNDGLQLEDRFVNVAKFPIGIDPLSWDKRRKAADVEQWVKTISDRYAGKRLIVARDKIDGVRGIRQKLLSYELFLNTHPEWREKVVLIQVATSTTEQPELEALISDIVMRINSTHSTLAHQPLVFLKQDLAFPQYLALISVADAMMITSLREGMNLTSHEFVYCQDGKYGSQRYGSLILSEFTGSASVFGNHALLVNPWDYHQCADAIRTALTRSEEKRQQVWKQLHQAVLQNSTSNWVKSFSETLSRVWHEQSSREIMAVPRLPMNRLEERYRQSKRRLIILDYEGTLASWGSPRSIIVTTPQRAITTLADLTEDPKNVVYVMSARMPEELERLFRMVFGLGLIAENGCFVREPFSETWLKLTNQAETDAWKTAVTQILEYYQQRAEGSWTEQRHCSLVFHYEAAEDRPAAARLASECADHINDACANQGVHALLVDGVLVVEAKSTNKASAAEVAWRSCLKQTDGAGRPDFLLAIGDSRDDEPVFRWANKLEGAHAVSYAMTVTLGSRSTEARATLTQGVAEAVHVSPLGQNRYSAFLQSAFCIGTVPHGGYTSAVLYRLALVHFASTHPDLYKGEPATPISMHLTFLRRTAAGPARFRVHDMKLGKRTSSIHVELLQPKDHSSSSGASTDKGEEGMEVKVAGYITVSPASAEVGVSAKTEWELEPKPAAGSASDGGVNLRQLGETGQDEAWTKQDSPFAEFRKATTQVEIFGVDGVRGKRRNGIVDQWSRLRPEGEVTRWSNEGVVFLTDMFPMALDGFDKMAAGTESESGGAGPTANFWFPTVTLSIDLKKRLPVAGEEWLYSRVVTKAVRDGRTDLDVTILDAKGEVVALSTQIGLVVSASRNIGRRARI
;
A
#
# COMPACT_ATOMS: atom_id res chain seq x y z
N MET A 1 4.79 -10.58 -19.05
CA MET A 1 4.34 -9.99 -17.77
C MET A 1 5.58 -9.33 -17.26
N THR A 2 5.61 -8.01 -17.31
CA THR A 2 6.84 -7.26 -17.08
C THR A 2 7.01 -7.02 -15.60
N VAL A 3 8.23 -7.21 -15.09
CA VAL A 3 8.60 -6.89 -13.71
C VAL A 3 9.33 -5.55 -13.67
N TYR A 4 8.69 -4.53 -13.10
CA TYR A 4 9.29 -3.22 -12.86
C TYR A 4 10.14 -3.24 -11.59
N ILE A 5 11.46 -3.16 -11.73
CA ILE A 5 12.40 -3.10 -10.61
C ILE A 5 12.73 -1.64 -10.34
N ALA A 6 12.12 -1.09 -9.29
CA ALA A 6 12.30 0.31 -8.89
C ALA A 6 13.42 0.43 -7.86
N SER A 7 14.52 1.08 -8.25
CA SER A 7 15.66 1.38 -7.38
C SER A 7 16.17 2.79 -7.63
N LEU A 8 16.74 3.45 -6.62
CA LEU A 8 17.16 4.85 -6.75
C LEU A 8 18.10 5.09 -7.95
N PHE A 9 19.04 4.19 -8.19
CA PHE A 9 20.02 4.27 -9.29
C PHE A 9 19.78 3.14 -10.31
N LEU A 10 19.80 3.49 -11.60
CA LEU A 10 19.79 2.52 -12.68
C LEU A 10 21.09 1.70 -12.72
N PRO A 11 21.09 0.49 -13.32
CA PRO A 11 22.30 -0.29 -13.54
C PRO A 11 23.27 0.36 -14.55
N TYR A 12 22.78 1.25 -15.41
CA TYR A 12 23.55 1.94 -16.43
C TYR A 12 23.49 3.46 -16.24
N THR A 13 24.56 4.14 -16.65
CA THR A 13 24.73 5.60 -16.65
C THR A 13 25.37 6.05 -17.96
N VAL A 14 25.63 7.34 -18.10
CA VAL A 14 26.20 7.93 -19.31
C VAL A 14 27.60 8.49 -19.03
N SER A 15 28.51 8.28 -19.99
CA SER A 15 29.85 8.86 -20.01
C SER A 15 30.05 9.68 -21.28
N PHE A 16 30.58 10.91 -21.15
CA PHE A 16 30.78 11.82 -22.27
C PHE A 16 32.23 11.77 -22.79
N ARG A 17 32.43 11.70 -24.11
CA ARG A 17 33.78 11.70 -24.69
C ARG A 17 34.39 13.12 -24.67
N PRO A 18 35.64 13.31 -24.25
CA PRO A 18 36.28 14.63 -24.41
C PRO A 18 36.45 14.97 -25.90
N PRO A 19 36.32 16.25 -26.32
CA PRO A 19 36.58 16.63 -27.71
C PRO A 19 38.06 16.40 -28.05
N GLU A 20 38.33 15.73 -29.18
CA GLU A 20 39.70 15.54 -29.69
C GLU A 20 40.38 16.89 -29.92
N SER A 21 41.54 17.11 -29.29
CA SER A 21 42.39 18.26 -29.58
C SER A 21 43.15 18.04 -30.89
N PRO A 22 43.24 19.03 -31.80
CA PRO A 22 43.95 18.88 -33.07
C PRO A 22 45.46 18.70 -32.84
N PRO A 23 46.17 18.02 -33.76
CA PRO A 23 47.58 17.64 -33.55
C PRO A 23 48.49 18.87 -33.51
N THR A 24 49.25 19.00 -32.42
CA THR A 24 50.25 20.06 -32.22
C THR A 24 51.49 19.80 -33.10
N PRO A 25 52.06 20.80 -33.80
CA PRO A 25 53.31 20.63 -34.55
C PRO A 25 54.51 20.51 -33.60
N PRO A 26 55.66 19.93 -34.05
CA PRO A 26 56.77 19.59 -33.16
C PRO A 26 57.50 20.86 -32.66
N PRO A 27 58.12 20.81 -31.45
CA PRO A 27 58.67 22.00 -30.83
C PRO A 27 60.06 22.37 -31.37
N GLU A 28 60.22 23.63 -31.77
CA GLU A 28 61.52 24.26 -32.02
C GLU A 28 62.25 24.61 -30.70
N THR A 29 63.56 24.41 -30.72
CA THR A 29 64.50 24.57 -29.60
C THR A 29 65.18 25.94 -29.61
N VAL A 30 65.08 26.77 -28.55
CA VAL A 30 66.12 27.77 -28.18
C VAL A 30 65.97 28.22 -26.68
N PRO A 31 66.95 28.90 -26.04
CA PRO A 31 67.73 28.30 -24.94
C PRO A 31 67.64 29.02 -23.58
N LYS A 32 68.14 28.34 -22.54
CA LYS A 32 68.22 28.79 -21.14
C LYS A 32 69.18 29.98 -20.93
N LYS A 33 68.77 30.97 -20.11
CA LYS A 33 69.66 31.96 -19.47
C LYS A 33 69.62 31.80 -17.94
N GLN A 34 70.81 31.79 -17.35
CA GLN A 34 71.12 31.73 -15.91
C GLN A 34 70.87 33.08 -15.22
N ALA A 35 70.59 33.05 -13.92
CA ALA A 35 70.52 34.20 -13.02
C ALA A 35 71.68 34.14 -11.98
N PRO A 36 72.21 35.28 -11.50
CA PRO A 36 73.21 35.30 -10.44
C PRO A 36 72.64 35.67 -9.05
N ASP A 37 73.38 35.25 -8.03
CA ASP A 37 73.18 35.40 -6.58
C ASP A 37 73.36 36.83 -6.03
N THR A 38 72.69 37.15 -4.91
CA THR A 38 73.21 38.04 -3.83
C THR A 38 72.45 37.85 -2.50
N VAL A 39 73.16 38.12 -1.40
CA VAL A 39 72.92 37.73 0.01
C VAL A 39 72.58 38.93 0.91
N SER A 40 71.96 38.68 2.09
CA SER A 40 71.86 39.49 3.35
C SER A 40 70.51 40.22 3.56
N THR A 41 69.80 40.26 4.71
CA THR A 41 70.07 40.05 6.16
C THR A 41 68.71 39.97 6.92
N ALA A 42 68.61 39.26 8.06
CA ALA A 42 67.42 39.10 8.93
C ALA A 42 67.22 40.28 9.94
N PRO A 43 66.10 40.47 10.72
CA PRO A 43 65.38 39.47 11.54
C PRO A 43 63.82 39.50 11.56
N ASN A 44 63.24 38.38 12.02
CA ASN A 44 61.81 38.00 12.24
C ASN A 44 61.03 38.84 13.29
N PRO A 45 59.71 38.63 13.60
CA PRO A 45 58.71 37.67 13.05
C PRO A 45 57.31 38.26 12.72
N THR A 46 56.53 37.59 11.86
CA THR A 46 55.08 37.29 12.08
C THR A 46 54.58 36.42 10.92
N VAL A 47 54.05 35.25 11.27
CA VAL A 47 53.49 34.25 10.36
C VAL A 47 52.05 34.64 10.03
N SER A 48 51.75 34.88 8.75
CA SER A 48 50.36 34.89 8.27
C SER A 48 50.11 33.62 7.47
N LEU A 49 49.31 32.74 8.07
CA LEU A 49 48.63 31.64 7.41
C LEU A 49 47.73 32.19 6.27
N PHE A 50 47.55 31.42 5.21
CA PHE A 50 46.67 31.63 4.05
C PHE A 50 47.24 32.37 2.84
N GLU A 51 48.06 31.66 2.05
CA GLU A 51 48.05 31.79 0.58
C GLU A 51 48.22 30.40 -0.06
N ARG A 52 47.11 29.80 -0.51
CA ARG A 52 47.10 28.52 -1.26
C ARG A 52 47.32 28.83 -2.75
N ARG A 53 48.52 28.53 -3.26
CA ARG A 53 48.78 28.38 -4.70
C ARG A 53 48.06 27.14 -5.23
N ASN A 54 47.38 27.29 -6.37
CA ASN A 54 46.82 26.21 -7.17
C ASN A 54 47.95 25.37 -7.77
N GLU A 55 48.20 24.19 -7.20
CA GLU A 55 48.88 23.07 -7.86
C GLU A 55 47.92 21.88 -7.94
N ALA A 56 48.14 21.03 -8.96
CA ALA A 56 47.34 19.84 -9.28
C ALA A 56 47.12 18.92 -8.05
N PRO A 57 46.06 18.09 -8.02
CA PRO A 57 45.80 17.24 -6.86
C PRO A 57 46.88 16.16 -6.76
N ASN A 58 47.88 16.39 -5.90
CA ASN A 58 48.70 15.33 -5.36
C ASN A 58 47.79 14.48 -4.46
N VAL A 59 47.74 13.17 -4.74
CA VAL A 59 47.19 12.18 -3.81
C VAL A 59 47.96 12.35 -2.50
N GLY A 60 47.26 12.76 -1.44
CA GLY A 60 47.87 12.92 -0.12
C GLY A 60 48.36 11.57 0.37
N LEU A 61 49.66 11.45 0.63
CA LEU A 61 50.27 10.26 1.21
C LEU A 61 49.66 10.01 2.60
N THR A 62 49.25 8.76 2.86
CA THR A 62 48.74 8.31 4.16
C THR A 62 49.78 8.59 5.26
N PRO A 63 49.40 9.18 6.41
CA PRO A 63 50.31 9.35 7.53
C PRO A 63 50.82 7.99 8.04
N GLY A 64 52.14 7.76 7.96
CA GLY A 64 52.77 6.46 8.26
C GLY A 64 53.29 5.69 7.04
N ALA A 65 53.15 6.25 5.83
CA ALA A 65 53.70 5.71 4.58
C ALA A 65 55.24 5.62 4.63
N THR A 66 55.72 4.53 5.19
CA THR A 66 56.99 3.93 4.82
C THR A 66 56.67 2.58 4.19
N THR A 67 57.31 2.28 3.06
CA THR A 67 57.50 0.97 2.40
C THR A 67 56.68 0.63 1.13
N ASP A 68 57.31 -0.24 0.32
CA ASP A 68 56.85 -0.88 -0.91
C ASP A 68 55.50 -1.64 -0.80
N HIS A 69 54.92 -1.74 0.42
CA HIS A 69 53.68 -2.47 0.68
C HIS A 69 52.43 -1.82 0.06
N GLU A 70 52.36 -0.49 -0.05
CA GLU A 70 51.25 0.19 -0.74
C GLU A 70 51.39 0.08 -2.27
N SER A 71 52.62 0.09 -2.79
CA SER A 71 52.93 0.14 -4.22
C SER A 71 52.40 -1.05 -5.04
N ILE A 72 52.20 -2.23 -4.43
CA ILE A 72 51.61 -3.40 -5.11
C ILE A 72 50.14 -3.17 -5.47
N PHE A 73 49.44 -2.33 -4.71
CA PHE A 73 48.04 -2.01 -4.96
C PHE A 73 47.88 -0.65 -5.68
N THR A 74 48.95 0.14 -5.80
CA THR A 74 48.96 1.38 -6.57
C THR A 74 49.15 1.07 -8.07
N ALA A 75 48.05 1.03 -8.82
CA ALA A 75 48.14 0.98 -10.27
C ALA A 75 48.72 2.31 -10.79
N ASP A 76 49.87 2.26 -11.43
CA ASP A 76 50.47 3.39 -12.13
C ASP A 76 49.68 3.60 -13.45
N LEU A 77 48.46 4.14 -13.34
CA LEU A 77 47.50 4.31 -14.45
C LEU A 77 48.10 5.06 -15.66
N ARG A 78 49.18 5.82 -15.47
CA ARG A 78 49.91 6.54 -16.54
C ARG A 78 50.93 5.67 -17.29
N LYS A 79 51.39 4.56 -16.72
CA LYS A 79 52.25 3.57 -17.42
C LYS A 79 51.42 2.61 -18.28
N ALA A 80 50.22 2.25 -17.83
CA ALA A 80 49.28 1.42 -18.59
C ALA A 80 48.88 2.07 -19.93
N ASP A 81 48.80 3.41 -19.99
CA ASP A 81 48.51 4.16 -21.22
C ASP A 81 49.74 4.39 -22.12
N ARG A 82 50.97 4.26 -21.60
CA ARG A 82 52.21 4.53 -22.37
C ARG A 82 52.87 3.27 -22.94
N ASP A 83 52.75 2.12 -22.27
CA ASP A 83 53.42 0.87 -22.65
C ASP A 83 52.40 -0.23 -23.02
N GLN A 84 51.44 0.07 -23.91
CA GLN A 84 50.47 -0.90 -24.45
C GLN A 84 51.10 -2.07 -25.25
N SER A 85 52.43 -2.14 -25.39
CA SER A 85 53.13 -3.19 -26.15
C SER A 85 53.74 -4.31 -25.32
N GLU A 86 53.80 -4.22 -23.97
CA GLU A 86 54.49 -5.25 -23.16
C GLU A 86 53.67 -5.91 -22.04
N TYR A 87 52.43 -5.48 -21.77
CA TYR A 87 51.55 -6.16 -20.82
C TYR A 87 50.54 -7.06 -21.54
N PRO A 88 50.37 -8.34 -21.13
CA PRO A 88 49.42 -9.25 -21.75
C PRO A 88 48.01 -9.00 -21.19
N PHE A 89 47.45 -7.81 -21.45
CA PHE A 89 46.03 -7.59 -21.27
C PHE A 89 45.29 -8.03 -22.55
N PRO A 90 44.17 -8.77 -22.45
CA PRO A 90 43.37 -9.10 -23.62
C PRO A 90 42.89 -7.82 -24.31
N LYS A 91 42.92 -7.80 -25.65
CA LYS A 91 42.33 -6.69 -26.41
C LYS A 91 40.81 -6.67 -26.17
N PRO A 92 40.17 -5.49 -26.12
CA PRO A 92 38.72 -5.40 -26.09
C PRO A 92 38.19 -5.93 -27.43
N GLY A 93 37.73 -7.18 -27.44
CA GLY A 93 37.40 -7.92 -28.66
C GLY A 93 37.19 -9.42 -28.47
N ASP A 94 37.69 -10.03 -27.38
CA ASP A 94 37.39 -11.42 -27.07
C ASP A 94 35.99 -11.56 -26.41
N SER A 95 35.22 -12.51 -26.91
CA SER A 95 33.75 -12.52 -26.96
C SER A 95 33.03 -12.93 -25.66
N TYR A 96 33.40 -12.35 -24.52
CA TYR A 96 32.64 -12.46 -23.27
C TYR A 96 32.76 -11.15 -22.45
N ASN A 97 31.63 -10.45 -22.21
CA ASN A 97 31.55 -9.24 -21.39
C ASN A 97 31.82 -9.55 -19.90
N TYR A 98 33.10 -9.67 -19.52
CA TYR A 98 33.49 -9.74 -18.11
C TYR A 98 33.37 -8.37 -17.39
N GLU A 99 33.07 -7.28 -18.11
CA GLU A 99 32.89 -5.93 -17.56
C GLU A 99 31.60 -5.75 -16.72
N ASP A 100 30.60 -6.61 -16.93
CA ASP A 100 29.32 -6.53 -16.21
C ASP A 100 29.38 -7.16 -14.82
N LEU A 101 30.38 -8.00 -14.54
CA LEU A 101 30.59 -8.70 -13.28
C LEU A 101 31.30 -7.80 -12.27
N ARG A 102 30.55 -7.31 -11.28
CA ARG A 102 31.05 -6.44 -10.22
C ARG A 102 30.87 -7.06 -8.84
N GLU A 103 31.68 -6.58 -7.90
CA GLU A 103 31.57 -6.88 -6.47
C GLU A 103 30.19 -6.51 -5.93
N SER A 104 29.67 -7.27 -4.97
CA SER A 104 28.32 -7.03 -4.45
C SER A 104 28.26 -5.71 -3.65
N GLU A 105 29.38 -5.30 -3.06
CA GLU A 105 29.57 -4.03 -2.37
C GLU A 105 30.63 -3.17 -3.07
N ALA A 106 30.37 -2.79 -4.32
CA ALA A 106 31.21 -1.83 -5.04
C ALA A 106 31.22 -0.44 -4.35
N HIS A 107 32.31 0.29 -4.54
CA HIS A 107 32.40 1.69 -4.13
C HIS A 107 31.32 2.51 -4.86
N SER A 108 30.64 3.38 -4.12
CA SER A 108 29.73 4.35 -4.71
C SER A 108 30.30 5.74 -4.42
N PRO A 109 30.74 6.47 -5.46
CA PRO A 109 31.30 7.79 -5.31
C PRO A 109 30.22 8.75 -4.79
N ALA A 110 30.66 9.76 -4.02
CA ALA A 110 29.77 10.83 -3.58
C ALA A 110 29.11 11.50 -4.79
N TRP A 111 27.82 11.84 -4.66
CA TRP A 111 27.07 12.48 -5.73
C TRP A 111 27.80 13.73 -6.24
N GLY A 112 28.05 13.79 -7.56
CA GLY A 112 28.71 14.93 -8.20
C GLY A 112 30.24 15.00 -8.11
N VAL A 113 30.92 14.01 -7.52
CA VAL A 113 32.40 13.91 -7.54
C VAL A 113 32.87 13.26 -8.85
N ARG A 114 33.98 13.77 -9.42
CA ARG A 114 34.57 13.23 -10.66
C ARG A 114 35.12 11.83 -10.42
N THR A 115 34.51 10.85 -11.05
CA THR A 115 34.96 9.46 -11.13
C THR A 115 35.85 9.25 -12.35
N ALA A 116 36.18 7.99 -12.66
CA ALA A 116 36.79 7.62 -13.94
C ALA A 116 35.90 8.00 -15.16
N LEU A 117 34.59 8.21 -14.94
CA LEU A 117 33.64 8.61 -15.98
C LEU A 117 33.59 10.13 -16.12
N ASN A 118 33.61 10.62 -17.37
CA ASN A 118 33.54 12.05 -17.66
C ASN A 118 32.08 12.52 -17.64
N GLN A 119 31.64 13.02 -16.49
CA GLN A 119 30.25 13.42 -16.22
C GLN A 119 30.13 14.90 -15.81
N PRO A 120 28.95 15.53 -16.02
CA PRO A 120 28.70 16.91 -15.61
C PRO A 120 28.74 17.10 -14.10
N LYS A 121 29.01 18.35 -13.67
CA LYS A 121 28.96 18.75 -12.25
C LYS A 121 27.53 19.14 -11.85
N PRO A 122 27.14 18.91 -10.60
CA PRO A 122 25.84 19.34 -10.11
C PRO A 122 25.68 20.86 -10.20
N GLN A 123 24.54 21.31 -10.73
CA GLN A 123 24.18 22.73 -10.85
C GLN A 123 23.18 23.15 -9.77
N SER A 124 23.36 22.66 -8.53
CA SER A 124 22.46 23.01 -7.44
C SER A 124 22.55 24.51 -7.11
N ALA A 125 21.41 25.18 -7.09
CA ALA A 125 21.31 26.62 -6.80
C ALA A 125 21.50 26.96 -5.31
N PHE A 126 21.64 25.96 -4.44
CA PHE A 126 21.75 26.13 -3.00
C PHE A 126 23.08 25.60 -2.48
N LEU A 127 24.01 26.51 -2.16
CA LEU A 127 24.88 26.28 -1.00
C LEU A 127 24.01 26.61 0.23
N ALA A 128 23.26 25.63 0.73
CA ALA A 128 22.65 25.76 2.04
C ALA A 128 23.79 25.95 3.05
N SER A 129 23.91 27.16 3.61
CA SER A 129 24.81 27.38 4.74
C SER A 129 24.43 26.38 5.83
N PRO A 130 25.38 25.75 6.55
CA PRO A 130 25.10 24.83 7.68
C PRO A 130 24.42 25.51 8.90
N SER A 131 23.89 26.72 8.70
CA SER A 131 23.26 27.59 9.66
C SER A 131 21.94 28.11 9.09
N ILE A 132 20.83 27.55 9.59
CA ILE A 132 19.43 27.97 9.33
C ILE A 132 19.16 29.45 9.68
N LEU A 133 20.06 30.12 10.40
CA LEU A 133 19.91 31.52 10.83
C LEU A 133 19.83 32.56 9.69
N ARG A 134 20.02 32.17 8.42
CA ARG A 134 19.86 33.08 7.27
C ARG A 134 18.53 32.96 6.51
N HIS A 135 17.64 32.04 6.90
CA HIS A 135 16.34 31.88 6.24
C HIS A 135 15.18 32.63 6.91
N GLN A 136 15.45 33.52 7.86
CA GLN A 136 14.44 34.33 8.56
C GLN A 136 14.19 35.72 7.96
N GLU A 137 14.61 36.01 6.73
CA GLU A 137 14.11 37.19 6.02
C GLU A 137 12.86 36.82 5.19
N PRO A 138 11.69 37.44 5.44
CA PRO A 138 10.48 37.11 4.70
C PRO A 138 10.58 37.57 3.25
N LEU A 139 10.26 36.67 2.30
CA LEU A 139 9.87 37.07 0.96
C LEU A 139 8.59 37.91 1.04
N ALA A 140 8.70 39.20 0.77
CA ALA A 140 7.56 40.09 0.63
C ALA A 140 6.71 39.67 -0.58
N SER A 141 5.42 39.51 -0.33
CA SER A 141 4.36 39.15 -1.27
C SER A 141 4.24 40.13 -2.44
N SER A 142 4.20 39.60 -3.66
CA SER A 142 3.74 40.30 -4.85
C SER A 142 2.22 40.50 -4.79
N THR A 143 1.78 41.73 -4.55
CA THR A 143 0.41 42.17 -4.86
C THR A 143 0.47 43.52 -5.56
N GLU A 144 -0.13 43.56 -6.76
CA GLU A 144 -0.35 44.73 -7.58
C GLU A 144 -1.11 45.83 -6.82
N THR A 145 -0.65 47.09 -6.94
CA THR A 145 -1.51 48.29 -6.95
C THR A 145 -0.74 49.48 -7.57
N ALA A 146 -1.44 50.28 -8.37
CA ALA A 146 -0.95 51.39 -9.20
C ALA A 146 -0.48 52.64 -8.40
N PRO A 147 0.27 53.60 -8.99
CA PRO A 147 0.95 54.68 -8.26
C PRO A 147 0.16 56.01 -8.23
N PRO A 148 0.40 56.88 -7.24
CA PRO A 148 0.57 58.33 -7.52
C PRO A 148 1.66 58.98 -6.59
N PRO A 149 1.91 60.31 -6.60
CA PRO A 149 3.13 60.88 -7.15
C PRO A 149 4.08 61.54 -6.12
N LYS A 150 5.26 61.90 -6.61
CA LYS A 150 6.37 62.60 -5.90
C LYS A 150 5.98 63.98 -5.38
N VAL A 151 6.57 64.35 -4.22
CA VAL A 151 6.79 65.75 -3.80
C VAL A 151 8.20 65.89 -3.20
N ASP A 152 8.86 66.99 -3.56
CA ASP A 152 10.25 67.39 -3.36
C ASP A 152 10.63 67.89 -1.94
N GLY A 153 11.93 67.82 -1.60
CA GLY A 153 12.59 68.80 -0.70
C GLY A 153 13.62 68.26 0.33
N PRO A 154 14.68 69.02 0.72
CA PRO A 154 16.08 68.51 0.70
C PRO A 154 16.93 68.72 1.99
N ALA A 155 18.16 68.15 1.97
CA ALA A 155 19.43 68.51 2.69
C ALA A 155 20.10 67.26 3.31
N SER A 156 21.42 67.00 3.35
CA SER A 156 22.67 67.66 2.93
C SER A 156 23.84 66.65 3.04
N GLN A 157 24.84 66.78 2.16
CA GLN A 157 26.09 66.00 1.87
C GLN A 157 27.07 65.74 3.05
N PRO A 158 28.17 64.90 2.98
CA PRO A 158 29.19 64.81 1.90
C PRO A 158 29.83 63.42 1.58
N PRO A 159 30.77 63.33 0.59
CA PRO A 159 30.92 62.17 -0.31
C PRO A 159 32.17 61.32 -0.06
N VAL A 160 32.16 60.05 -0.52
CA VAL A 160 33.40 59.30 -0.81
C VAL A 160 33.30 58.53 -2.13
N ARG A 161 34.33 58.78 -2.95
CA ARG A 161 34.71 58.28 -4.28
C ARG A 161 34.29 56.85 -4.66
N HIS A 162 33.71 56.75 -5.85
CA HIS A 162 33.64 55.54 -6.68
C HIS A 162 35.04 55.04 -7.09
N LEU A 163 35.34 53.78 -6.76
CA LEU A 163 36.33 52.97 -7.47
C LEU A 163 35.58 51.83 -8.19
N ARG A 164 35.44 52.00 -9.51
CA ARG A 164 35.03 50.96 -10.45
C ARG A 164 35.93 49.74 -10.28
N LYS A 165 35.35 48.59 -9.91
CA LYS A 165 36.01 47.30 -10.11
C LYS A 165 35.85 46.86 -11.58
N PRO A 166 36.89 46.28 -12.21
CA PRO A 166 36.90 45.99 -13.63
C PRO A 166 36.02 44.79 -13.95
N SER A 167 35.25 44.90 -15.04
CA SER A 167 34.66 43.77 -15.74
C SER A 167 35.79 42.87 -16.27
N VAL A 168 36.09 41.79 -15.55
CA VAL A 168 36.82 40.65 -16.12
C VAL A 168 35.80 39.82 -16.90
N ARG A 169 35.69 40.10 -18.20
CA ARG A 169 35.14 39.15 -19.18
C ARG A 169 36.07 37.94 -19.20
N ALA A 170 35.84 36.98 -18.30
CA ALA A 170 36.45 35.67 -18.41
C ALA A 170 35.81 34.95 -19.60
N HIS A 171 36.51 34.95 -20.75
CA HIS A 171 36.28 34.02 -21.83
C HIS A 171 36.67 32.61 -21.35
N ASN A 172 35.78 31.96 -20.61
CA ASN A 172 35.76 30.51 -20.48
C ASN A 172 34.43 30.05 -21.06
N ARG A 173 34.39 29.82 -22.39
CA ARG A 173 33.39 28.93 -22.97
C ARG A 173 33.61 27.56 -22.32
N LYS A 174 32.86 27.26 -21.25
CA LYS A 174 32.75 25.89 -20.75
C LYS A 174 32.25 25.05 -21.94
N PRO A 175 32.86 23.88 -22.24
CA PRO A 175 32.31 22.99 -23.25
C PRO A 175 30.88 22.67 -22.82
N SER A 176 29.91 23.00 -23.67
CA SER A 176 28.53 22.64 -23.42
C SER A 176 28.44 21.14 -23.64
N PHE A 177 28.10 20.37 -22.59
CA PHE A 177 27.84 18.93 -22.69
C PHE A 177 26.68 18.59 -23.66
N SER A 178 26.03 19.61 -24.24
CA SER A 178 24.98 19.48 -25.25
C SER A 178 25.48 19.01 -26.63
N GLU A 179 26.74 19.23 -26.98
CA GLU A 179 27.32 18.88 -28.31
C GLU A 179 28.32 17.72 -28.23
N THR A 180 28.50 17.13 -27.06
CA THR A 180 29.49 16.10 -26.81
C THR A 180 28.92 14.71 -27.09
N GLU A 181 29.65 13.87 -27.83
CA GLU A 181 29.28 12.45 -27.98
C GLU A 181 29.24 11.74 -26.63
N TRP A 182 28.24 10.89 -26.44
CA TRP A 182 28.00 10.16 -25.19
C TRP A 182 27.78 8.67 -25.46
N GLN A 183 28.16 7.85 -24.48
CA GLN A 183 27.99 6.40 -24.51
C GLN A 183 27.39 5.90 -23.19
N ILE A 184 26.60 4.84 -23.27
CA ILE A 184 26.00 4.18 -22.09
C ILE A 184 27.04 3.22 -21.52
N THR A 185 27.26 3.29 -20.22
CA THR A 185 28.23 2.48 -19.48
C THR A 185 27.63 1.98 -18.17
N ALA A 186 28.09 0.84 -17.64
CA ALA A 186 27.62 0.34 -16.35
C ALA A 186 27.91 1.35 -15.21
N ALA A 187 26.88 1.64 -14.40
CA ALA A 187 26.94 2.64 -13.36
C ALA A 187 27.79 2.16 -12.16
N GLU A 188 28.64 3.04 -11.62
CA GLU A 188 29.42 2.78 -10.39
C GLU A 188 28.57 2.89 -9.12
N GLN A 189 27.66 3.87 -9.06
CA GLN A 189 26.74 4.05 -7.92
C GLN A 189 25.61 3.02 -7.95
N GLY A 190 25.19 2.49 -6.80
CA GLY A 190 24.01 1.62 -6.68
C GLY A 190 24.24 0.38 -5.81
N ASN A 191 23.21 -0.47 -5.69
CA ASN A 191 23.30 -1.72 -4.95
C ASN A 191 23.85 -2.84 -5.87
N GLY A 192 25.14 -3.16 -5.73
CA GLY A 192 25.82 -4.20 -6.53
C GLY A 192 25.23 -5.59 -6.33
N GLY A 193 24.91 -5.96 -5.08
CA GLY A 193 24.27 -7.23 -4.74
C GLY A 193 22.91 -7.41 -5.45
N LEU A 194 22.08 -6.38 -5.44
CA LEU A 194 20.80 -6.38 -6.16
C LEU A 194 20.99 -6.55 -7.67
N ARG A 195 21.93 -5.82 -8.28
CA ARG A 195 22.22 -5.94 -9.72
C ARG A 195 22.68 -7.34 -10.10
N ASN A 196 23.60 -7.89 -9.33
CA ASN A 196 24.08 -9.26 -9.50
C ASN A 196 22.93 -10.25 -9.35
N ALA A 197 22.00 -10.01 -8.43
CA ALA A 197 20.86 -10.90 -8.22
C ALA A 197 19.88 -10.90 -9.39
N VAL A 198 19.53 -9.72 -9.89
CA VAL A 198 18.63 -9.55 -11.04
C VAL A 198 19.28 -10.11 -12.31
N ARG A 199 20.59 -9.91 -12.51
CA ARG A 199 21.32 -10.52 -13.64
C ARG A 199 21.29 -12.05 -13.56
N ALA A 200 21.63 -12.62 -12.42
CA ALA A 200 21.64 -14.08 -12.22
C ALA A 200 20.24 -14.69 -12.43
N ALA A 201 19.18 -14.01 -12.00
CA ALA A 201 17.80 -14.42 -12.25
C ALA A 201 17.42 -14.33 -13.74
N ALA A 202 17.87 -13.29 -14.45
CA ALA A 202 17.65 -13.16 -15.89
C ALA A 202 18.40 -14.24 -16.69
N GLU A 203 19.67 -14.50 -16.38
CA GLU A 203 20.48 -15.55 -17.04
C GLU A 203 19.94 -16.97 -16.80
N SER A 204 19.29 -17.20 -15.66
CA SER A 204 18.67 -18.49 -15.33
C SER A 204 17.24 -18.64 -15.85
N GLY A 205 16.71 -17.66 -16.59
CA GLY A 205 15.35 -17.68 -17.14
C GLY A 205 14.23 -17.48 -16.10
N GLN A 206 14.57 -17.06 -14.87
CA GLN A 206 13.59 -16.80 -13.82
C GLN A 206 12.95 -15.39 -13.93
N LEU A 207 13.61 -14.48 -14.66
CA LEU A 207 13.21 -13.10 -14.81
C LEU A 207 13.46 -12.61 -16.25
N GLU A 208 12.68 -13.14 -17.19
CA GLU A 208 12.84 -12.88 -18.63
C GLU A 208 12.44 -11.46 -19.04
N ASP A 209 11.28 -10.99 -18.57
CA ASP A 209 10.67 -9.71 -18.95
C ASP A 209 10.75 -8.73 -17.77
N LYS A 210 11.80 -7.90 -17.75
CA LYS A 210 12.11 -6.97 -16.64
C LYS A 210 12.42 -5.58 -17.17
N VAL A 211 12.03 -4.57 -16.40
CA VAL A 211 12.35 -3.16 -16.68
C VAL A 211 12.87 -2.50 -15.42
N TRP A 212 14.03 -1.86 -15.50
CA TRP A 212 14.57 -1.06 -14.39
C TRP A 212 13.98 0.33 -14.38
N VAL A 213 13.66 0.86 -13.20
CA VAL A 213 13.19 2.24 -13.04
C VAL A 213 14.07 2.94 -12.01
N GLY A 214 14.71 4.05 -12.40
CA GLY A 214 15.67 4.74 -11.54
C GLY A 214 16.26 6.02 -12.13
N THR A 215 17.13 6.66 -11.36
CA THR A 215 17.91 7.83 -11.81
C THR A 215 19.22 7.41 -12.47
N LEU A 216 19.82 8.30 -13.27
CA LEU A 216 21.07 8.03 -13.99
C LEU A 216 22.32 7.97 -13.10
N GLY A 217 22.25 8.31 -11.81
CA GLY A 217 23.44 8.35 -10.96
C GLY A 217 24.42 9.49 -11.31
N MET A 218 24.01 10.44 -12.14
CA MET A 218 24.80 11.63 -12.49
C MET A 218 23.92 12.88 -12.52
N PRO A 219 24.49 14.08 -12.26
CA PRO A 219 23.77 15.34 -12.40
C PRO A 219 23.18 15.49 -13.80
N THR A 220 21.91 15.87 -13.88
CA THR A 220 21.22 16.00 -15.17
C THR A 220 20.93 17.44 -15.56
N ASP A 221 20.93 18.41 -14.63
CA ASP A 221 20.55 19.79 -14.95
C ASP A 221 21.50 20.48 -15.95
N ALA A 222 22.73 19.99 -16.04
CA ALA A 222 23.69 20.44 -17.06
C ALA A 222 23.34 19.98 -18.49
N LEU A 223 22.39 19.06 -18.67
CA LEU A 223 21.98 18.51 -19.96
C LEU A 223 20.74 19.24 -20.50
N THR A 224 20.72 19.45 -21.83
CA THR A 224 19.54 20.04 -22.48
C THR A 224 18.39 19.04 -22.57
N ALA A 225 17.15 19.53 -22.59
CA ALA A 225 15.95 18.69 -22.73
C ALA A 225 16.02 17.66 -23.88
N PRO A 226 16.42 18.00 -25.13
CA PRO A 226 16.52 17.00 -26.19
C PRO A 226 17.59 15.93 -25.91
N THR A 227 18.72 16.30 -25.29
CA THR A 227 19.74 15.31 -24.90
C THR A 227 19.21 14.35 -23.84
N LYS A 228 18.47 14.85 -22.84
CA LYS A 228 17.83 13.99 -21.83
C LYS A 228 16.84 13.01 -22.46
N SER A 229 16.00 13.48 -23.39
CA SER A 229 15.05 12.62 -24.11
C SER A 229 15.74 11.55 -24.95
N MET A 230 16.81 11.89 -25.69
CA MET A 230 17.57 10.90 -26.47
C MET A 230 18.23 9.84 -25.58
N ILE A 231 18.76 10.23 -24.41
CA ILE A 231 19.33 9.28 -23.44
C ILE A 231 18.24 8.36 -22.88
N SER A 232 17.08 8.93 -22.52
CA SER A 232 15.93 8.18 -22.00
C SER A 232 15.41 7.17 -23.01
N GLU A 233 15.22 7.58 -24.28
CA GLU A 233 14.74 6.72 -25.36
C GLU A 233 15.72 5.59 -25.67
N LYS A 234 17.03 5.87 -25.66
CA LYS A 234 18.05 4.84 -25.85
C LYS A 234 18.10 3.83 -24.71
N LEU A 235 17.98 4.29 -23.46
CA LEU A 235 17.92 3.40 -22.29
C LEU A 235 16.64 2.56 -22.26
N GLU A 236 15.52 3.11 -22.68
CA GLU A 236 14.23 2.40 -22.74
C GLU A 236 14.22 1.35 -23.86
N SER A 237 14.81 1.64 -25.02
CA SER A 237 14.79 0.75 -26.19
C SER A 237 15.91 -0.31 -26.22
N GLU A 238 17.12 0.01 -25.76
CA GLU A 238 18.29 -0.89 -25.86
C GLU A 238 18.67 -1.56 -24.54
N TYR A 239 18.23 -1.04 -23.38
CA TYR A 239 18.69 -1.47 -22.05
C TYR A 239 17.56 -1.81 -21.05
N ASP A 240 16.29 -1.79 -21.47
CA ASP A 240 15.11 -2.02 -20.63
C ASP A 240 15.11 -1.13 -19.36
N CYS A 241 15.51 0.13 -19.49
CA CYS A 241 15.69 1.08 -18.38
C CYS A 241 14.84 2.34 -18.56
N LEU A 242 13.91 2.58 -17.63
CA LEU A 242 13.15 3.81 -17.54
C LEU A 242 13.85 4.82 -16.63
N THR A 243 14.26 5.94 -17.21
CA THR A 243 14.86 7.05 -16.47
C THR A 243 13.79 7.84 -15.71
N VAL A 244 14.14 8.25 -14.49
CA VAL A 244 13.40 9.20 -13.68
C VAL A 244 14.10 10.54 -13.72
N ASP A 245 13.45 11.53 -14.34
CA ASP A 245 13.98 12.89 -14.45
C ASP A 245 13.64 13.70 -13.20
N ILE A 246 14.68 14.21 -12.54
CA ILE A 246 14.57 15.06 -11.35
C ILE A 246 15.68 16.11 -11.37
N SER A 247 15.42 17.27 -10.75
CA SER A 247 16.45 18.32 -10.63
C SER A 247 17.58 17.89 -9.69
N ASP A 248 18.79 18.40 -9.93
CA ASP A 248 19.97 18.10 -9.12
C ASP A 248 19.76 18.53 -7.65
N GLY A 249 19.04 19.64 -7.45
CA GLY A 249 18.73 20.17 -6.12
C GLY A 249 17.71 19.31 -5.34
N ASP A 250 16.65 18.83 -6.00
CA ASP A 250 15.68 17.92 -5.36
C ASP A 250 16.34 16.57 -5.05
N PHE A 251 17.21 16.07 -5.92
CA PHE A 251 17.95 14.83 -5.71
C PHE A 251 18.89 14.94 -4.51
N ASP A 252 19.68 16.02 -4.41
CA ASP A 252 20.58 16.24 -3.27
C ASP A 252 19.81 16.37 -1.94
N GLY A 253 18.68 17.09 -1.96
CA GLY A 253 17.76 17.19 -0.83
C GLY A 253 17.17 15.86 -0.38
N HIS A 254 16.82 14.97 -1.32
CA HIS A 254 16.37 13.60 -1.01
C HIS A 254 17.52 12.72 -0.51
N TYR A 255 18.59 12.59 -1.29
CA TYR A 255 19.61 11.55 -1.11
C TYR A 255 20.61 11.92 -0.01
N THR A 256 21.25 13.09 -0.13
CA THR A 256 22.30 13.52 0.80
C THR A 256 21.67 13.95 2.14
N HIS A 257 20.61 14.75 2.09
CA HIS A 257 20.07 15.37 3.29
C HIS A 257 19.05 14.50 4.02
N PHE A 258 18.06 13.91 3.35
CA PHE A 258 17.09 13.05 4.06
C PHE A 258 17.61 11.61 4.23
N CYS A 259 18.00 10.96 3.13
CA CYS A 259 18.36 9.54 3.16
C CYS A 259 19.66 9.26 3.94
N LYS A 260 20.76 9.97 3.62
CA LYS A 260 22.07 9.71 4.24
C LYS A 260 22.28 10.36 5.61
N THR A 261 21.62 11.49 5.89
CA THR A 261 21.80 12.20 7.17
C THR A 261 20.75 11.80 8.22
N ILE A 262 19.55 11.37 7.82
CA ILE A 262 18.45 11.05 8.75
C ILE A 262 18.14 9.55 8.75
N LEU A 263 17.69 8.99 7.61
CA LEU A 263 17.25 7.58 7.58
C LEU A 263 18.40 6.61 7.85
N TRP A 264 19.55 6.79 7.18
CA TRP A 264 20.68 5.88 7.29
C TRP A 264 21.21 5.75 8.73
N PRO A 265 21.52 6.83 9.47
CA PRO A 265 21.95 6.70 10.86
C PRO A 265 20.88 6.05 11.76
N VAL A 266 19.62 6.47 11.65
CA VAL A 266 18.53 5.96 12.50
C VAL A 266 18.30 4.46 12.28
N PHE A 267 18.29 4.00 11.04
CA PHE A 267 18.11 2.58 10.71
C PHE A 267 19.26 1.71 11.24
N HIS A 268 20.43 2.32 11.46
CA HIS A 268 21.63 1.68 12.02
C HIS A 268 21.89 2.06 13.49
N TYR A 269 20.86 2.52 14.23
CA TYR A 269 20.92 2.84 15.67
C TYR A 269 21.88 3.98 16.05
N GLN A 270 22.17 4.87 15.10
CA GLN A 270 22.91 6.11 15.35
C GLN A 270 21.92 7.27 15.35
N ILE A 271 21.45 7.64 16.54
CA ILE A 271 20.54 8.79 16.71
C ILE A 271 21.40 10.06 16.69
N PRO A 272 21.16 11.01 15.76
CA PRO A 272 21.93 12.25 15.72
C PRO A 272 21.64 13.11 16.96
N ASP A 273 22.68 13.48 17.71
CA ASP A 273 22.58 14.28 18.96
C ASP A 273 22.18 15.76 18.73
N ASN A 274 21.97 16.21 17.49
CA ASN A 274 21.97 17.64 17.17
C ASN A 274 20.54 18.26 17.11
N PRO A 275 20.21 19.28 17.94
CA PRO A 275 18.88 19.93 17.98
C PRO A 275 18.45 20.67 16.70
N LYS A 276 19.33 20.76 15.68
CA LYS A 276 19.00 21.29 14.34
C LYS A 276 18.28 20.28 13.45
N SER A 277 18.21 19.00 13.86
CA SER A 277 17.64 17.89 13.06
C SER A 277 16.20 18.13 12.63
N LYS A 278 15.33 18.63 13.51
CA LYS A 278 13.89 18.79 13.21
C LYS A 278 13.59 19.87 12.16
N ALA A 279 14.30 20.99 12.18
CA ALA A 279 14.15 22.04 11.17
C ALA A 279 14.74 21.62 9.82
N TYR A 280 15.79 20.81 9.86
CA TYR A 280 16.43 20.22 8.68
C TYR A 280 15.61 19.08 8.06
N GLU A 281 14.98 18.25 8.89
CA GLU A 281 14.08 17.16 8.52
C GLU A 281 12.81 17.69 7.83
N ASN A 282 12.17 18.72 8.39
CA ASN A 282 10.99 19.33 7.77
C ASN A 282 11.28 19.92 6.38
N HIS A 283 12.49 20.45 6.16
CA HIS A 283 12.88 20.98 4.85
C HIS A 283 13.26 19.87 3.86
N SER A 284 13.97 18.82 4.32
CA SER A 284 14.43 17.72 3.47
C SER A 284 13.34 16.68 3.13
N TRP A 285 12.33 16.52 4.00
CA TRP A 285 11.19 15.63 3.79
C TRP A 285 10.40 15.94 2.50
N VAL A 286 10.24 17.23 2.16
CA VAL A 286 9.52 17.65 0.95
C VAL A 286 10.18 17.08 -0.31
N TYR A 287 11.50 17.11 -0.37
CA TYR A 287 12.26 16.52 -1.48
C TYR A 287 12.16 15.00 -1.46
N TYR A 288 12.12 14.38 -0.27
CA TYR A 288 11.91 12.95 -0.15
C TYR A 288 10.59 12.49 -0.78
N VAL A 289 9.50 13.16 -0.41
CA VAL A 289 8.15 12.92 -0.95
C VAL A 289 8.11 13.20 -2.46
N LYS A 290 8.70 14.31 -2.91
CA LYS A 290 8.71 14.71 -4.33
C LYS A 290 9.38 13.66 -5.21
N LEU A 291 10.57 13.16 -4.84
CA LEU A 291 11.25 12.12 -5.61
C LEU A 291 10.41 10.83 -5.64
N ASN A 292 9.88 10.38 -4.50
CA ASN A 292 9.04 9.18 -4.43
C ASN A 292 7.79 9.31 -5.33
N GLN A 293 7.17 10.49 -5.35
CA GLN A 293 6.01 10.79 -6.20
C GLN A 293 6.35 10.68 -7.69
N VAL A 294 7.48 11.24 -8.14
CA VAL A 294 7.92 11.14 -9.54
C VAL A 294 8.21 9.68 -9.94
N PHE A 295 8.79 8.89 -9.03
CA PHE A 295 8.97 7.44 -9.24
C PHE A 295 7.64 6.73 -9.43
N ALA A 296 6.66 6.97 -8.53
CA ALA A 296 5.34 6.34 -8.61
C ALA A 296 4.60 6.72 -9.90
N GLU A 297 4.65 8.00 -10.30
CA GLU A 297 4.05 8.46 -11.55
C GLU A 297 4.70 7.87 -12.80
N ARG A 298 6.04 7.75 -12.82
CA ARG A 298 6.76 7.16 -13.96
C ARG A 298 6.40 5.68 -14.14
N ILE A 299 6.31 4.93 -13.04
CA ILE A 299 5.88 3.53 -13.08
C ILE A 299 4.41 3.45 -13.52
N ALA A 300 3.51 4.26 -12.95
CA ALA A 300 2.09 4.21 -13.24
C ALA A 300 1.74 4.53 -14.71
N ARG A 301 2.52 5.40 -15.38
CA ARG A 301 2.33 5.71 -16.81
C ARG A 301 2.70 4.55 -17.74
N ASN A 302 3.64 3.70 -17.32
CA ASN A 302 4.16 2.61 -18.15
C ASN A 302 3.54 1.25 -17.80
N TRP A 303 3.01 1.07 -16.58
CA TRP A 303 2.45 -0.17 -16.08
C TRP A 303 1.21 -0.64 -16.85
N ARG A 304 1.11 -1.95 -17.09
CA ARG A 304 -0.07 -2.60 -17.66
C ARG A 304 -0.65 -3.62 -16.68
N ARG A 305 -1.94 -3.93 -16.84
CA ARG A 305 -2.61 -4.90 -15.99
C ARG A 305 -1.92 -6.27 -16.08
N GLY A 306 -1.56 -6.82 -14.92
CA GLY A 306 -0.82 -8.07 -14.81
C GLY A 306 0.69 -7.91 -14.66
N ASP A 307 1.23 -6.69 -14.75
CA ASP A 307 2.64 -6.42 -14.47
C ASP A 307 2.89 -6.33 -12.95
N THR A 308 4.10 -6.70 -12.56
CA THR A 308 4.56 -6.71 -11.16
C THR A 308 5.47 -5.51 -10.91
N VAL A 309 5.31 -4.84 -9.77
CA VAL A 309 6.23 -3.78 -9.33
C VAL A 309 7.01 -4.25 -8.11
N TRP A 310 8.34 -4.19 -8.18
CA TRP A 310 9.24 -4.54 -7.10
C TRP A 310 10.09 -3.33 -6.69
N VAL A 311 9.73 -2.73 -5.55
CA VAL A 311 10.36 -1.52 -4.99
C VAL A 311 11.48 -1.90 -4.03
N GLN A 312 12.62 -1.21 -4.15
CA GLN A 312 13.85 -1.53 -3.45
C GLN A 312 14.33 -0.41 -2.52
N ASP A 313 14.55 -0.79 -1.26
CA ASP A 313 15.34 -0.08 -0.26
C ASP A 313 14.75 1.23 0.32
N TYR A 314 15.41 1.76 1.35
CA TYR A 314 14.95 2.89 2.18
C TYR A 314 14.79 4.23 1.44
N HIS A 315 15.28 4.34 0.22
CA HIS A 315 15.14 5.55 -0.60
C HIS A 315 13.71 5.74 -1.13
N LEU A 316 12.95 4.65 -1.25
CA LEU A 316 11.67 4.57 -1.94
C LEU A 316 10.53 4.07 -1.04
N LEU A 317 10.58 4.35 0.27
CA LEU A 317 9.63 3.83 1.26
C LEU A 317 8.17 4.24 0.97
N LEU A 318 7.94 5.37 0.28
CA LEU A 318 6.59 5.89 0.02
C LEU A 318 5.98 5.40 -1.29
N VAL A 319 6.82 4.91 -2.21
CA VAL A 319 6.40 4.47 -3.54
C VAL A 319 5.28 3.41 -3.49
N PRO A 320 5.32 2.38 -2.62
CA PRO A 320 4.27 1.36 -2.62
C PRO A 320 2.87 1.93 -2.36
N ALA A 321 2.71 2.82 -1.38
CA ALA A 321 1.42 3.45 -1.08
C ALA A 321 0.97 4.44 -2.17
N MET A 322 1.91 5.21 -2.72
CA MET A 322 1.61 6.11 -3.84
C MET A 322 1.15 5.33 -5.08
N LEU A 323 1.80 4.20 -5.37
CA LEU A 323 1.40 3.31 -6.46
C LEU A 323 0.05 2.65 -6.20
N ARG A 324 -0.21 2.15 -4.98
CA ARG A 324 -1.51 1.55 -4.64
C ARG A 324 -2.67 2.53 -4.86
N LYS A 325 -2.48 3.81 -4.58
CA LYS A 325 -3.48 4.87 -4.84
C LYS A 325 -3.74 5.09 -6.33
N LEU A 326 -2.71 5.01 -7.16
CA LEU A 326 -2.83 5.19 -8.62
C LEU A 326 -3.28 3.92 -9.33
N LEU A 327 -2.85 2.76 -8.82
CA LEU A 327 -3.03 1.43 -9.38
C LEU A 327 -3.52 0.45 -8.29
N PRO A 328 -4.83 0.45 -7.97
CA PRO A 328 -5.38 -0.42 -6.92
C PRO A 328 -5.14 -1.91 -7.16
N ASP A 329 -5.14 -2.36 -8.41
CA ASP A 329 -4.99 -3.78 -8.80
C ASP A 329 -3.53 -4.25 -8.89
N ALA A 330 -2.54 -3.36 -8.74
CA ALA A 330 -1.14 -3.70 -9.01
C ALA A 330 -0.56 -4.72 -8.02
N GLN A 331 0.25 -5.65 -8.53
CA GLN A 331 1.04 -6.54 -7.70
C GLN A 331 2.32 -5.81 -7.26
N ILE A 332 2.41 -5.45 -5.98
CA ILE A 332 3.48 -4.60 -5.44
C ILE A 332 4.25 -5.35 -4.36
N GLY A 333 5.54 -5.58 -4.57
CA GLY A 333 6.47 -6.05 -3.54
C GLY A 333 7.42 -4.94 -3.11
N PHE A 334 7.74 -4.87 -1.83
CA PHE A 334 8.77 -3.98 -1.28
C PHE A 334 9.84 -4.81 -0.56
N PHE A 335 11.12 -4.53 -0.78
CA PHE A 335 12.21 -5.20 -0.07
C PHE A 335 13.20 -4.18 0.52
N LEU A 336 13.48 -4.29 1.82
CA LEU A 336 14.43 -3.44 2.53
C LEU A 336 15.79 -4.13 2.68
N HIS A 337 16.85 -3.53 2.09
CA HIS A 337 18.19 -4.11 2.10
C HIS A 337 18.97 -3.79 3.37
N VAL A 338 18.74 -2.62 3.94
CA VAL A 338 19.32 -2.16 5.21
C VAL A 338 18.64 -2.79 6.43
N ALA A 339 19.21 -2.57 7.61
CA ALA A 339 18.58 -2.99 8.87
C ALA A 339 17.26 -2.24 9.11
N PHE A 340 16.30 -2.88 9.79
CA PHE A 340 15.10 -2.21 10.30
C PHE A 340 15.21 -2.01 11.81
N PRO A 341 15.07 -0.77 12.30
CA PRO A 341 15.29 -0.47 13.70
C PRO A 341 14.12 -0.92 14.60
N SER A 342 14.36 -1.10 15.90
CA SER A 342 13.30 -1.32 16.88
C SER A 342 12.35 -0.13 16.95
N SER A 343 11.15 -0.35 17.47
CA SER A 343 10.13 0.70 17.60
C SER A 343 10.62 1.91 18.42
N GLU A 344 11.53 1.71 19.38
CA GLU A 344 12.03 2.80 20.21
C GLU A 344 12.84 3.79 19.39
N VAL A 345 13.74 3.28 18.56
CA VAL A 345 14.59 4.06 17.67
C VAL A 345 13.77 4.62 16.50
N PHE A 346 12.87 3.82 15.91
CA PHE A 346 12.03 4.28 14.80
C PHE A 346 11.11 5.44 15.20
N ARG A 347 10.64 5.49 16.46
CA ARG A 347 9.83 6.61 16.98
C ARG A 347 10.55 7.95 16.97
N CYS A 348 11.88 7.97 16.91
CA CYS A 348 12.66 9.21 16.81
C CYS A 348 12.42 9.94 15.47
N LEU A 349 11.97 9.24 14.42
CA LEU A 349 11.62 9.86 13.13
C LEU A 349 10.33 10.67 13.27
N ALA A 350 10.31 11.89 12.73
CA ALA A 350 9.11 12.71 12.71
C ALA A 350 8.03 12.17 11.74
N PRO A 351 8.33 11.83 10.47
CA PRO A 351 7.36 11.30 9.50
C PRO A 351 7.16 9.77 9.64
N ARG A 352 7.25 9.23 10.86
CA ARG A 352 7.22 7.79 11.13
C ARG A 352 5.95 7.11 10.65
N LYS A 353 4.79 7.78 10.71
CA LYS A 353 3.52 7.20 10.26
C LYS A 353 3.51 7.07 8.75
N GLU A 354 3.87 8.14 8.07
CA GLU A 354 3.92 8.25 6.61
C GLU A 354 4.90 7.23 6.01
N LEU A 355 6.05 7.01 6.65
CA LEU A 355 7.01 5.98 6.24
C LEU A 355 6.45 4.55 6.37
N LEU A 356 5.74 4.26 7.47
CA LEU A 356 5.10 2.95 7.67
C LEU A 356 3.96 2.73 6.69
N ASP A 357 3.05 3.70 6.57
CA ASP A 357 1.94 3.65 5.61
C ASP A 357 2.45 3.51 4.17
N GLY A 358 3.56 4.20 3.85
CA GLY A 358 4.30 4.07 2.60
C GLY A 358 4.64 2.62 2.25
N MET A 359 5.30 1.92 3.18
CA MET A 359 5.68 0.50 3.01
C MET A 359 4.46 -0.42 2.96
N LEU A 360 3.45 -0.14 3.78
CA LEU A 360 2.22 -0.94 3.85
C LEU A 360 1.42 -0.91 2.54
N GLY A 361 1.69 0.02 1.61
CA GLY A 361 1.15 0.00 0.25
C GLY A 361 1.42 -1.28 -0.56
N ALA A 362 2.46 -2.03 -0.19
CA ALA A 362 2.82 -3.30 -0.82
C ALA A 362 1.85 -4.46 -0.44
N ASN A 363 1.81 -5.50 -1.27
CA ASN A 363 1.20 -6.79 -0.92
C ASN A 363 2.14 -7.61 -0.03
N LEU A 364 3.45 -7.54 -0.30
CA LEU A 364 4.52 -8.22 0.43
C LEU A 364 5.64 -7.24 0.80
N VAL A 365 6.00 -7.19 2.08
CA VAL A 365 7.14 -6.46 2.63
C VAL A 365 8.22 -7.48 3.04
N GLY A 366 9.39 -7.40 2.42
CA GLY A 366 10.52 -8.30 2.66
C GLY A 366 11.67 -7.65 3.42
N PHE A 367 12.29 -8.41 4.32
CA PHE A 367 13.48 -8.01 5.08
C PHE A 367 14.60 -9.07 5.00
N GLN A 368 15.81 -8.70 5.43
CA GLN A 368 16.97 -9.62 5.45
C GLN A 368 16.88 -10.71 6.52
N THR A 369 16.33 -10.39 7.70
CA THR A 369 16.32 -11.27 8.88
C THR A 369 14.95 -11.30 9.56
N GLU A 370 14.71 -12.35 10.36
CA GLU A 370 13.49 -12.47 11.17
C GLU A 370 13.38 -11.35 12.23
N GLU A 371 14.52 -10.90 12.76
CA GLU A 371 14.58 -9.82 13.75
C GLU A 371 13.95 -8.54 13.19
N TYR A 372 14.27 -8.21 11.93
CA TYR A 372 13.75 -7.02 11.26
C TYR A 372 12.26 -7.14 10.93
N CYS A 373 11.79 -8.33 10.55
CA CYS A 373 10.35 -8.61 10.42
C CYS A 373 9.61 -8.31 11.73
N ARG A 374 10.10 -8.86 12.85
CA ARG A 374 9.50 -8.64 14.18
C ARG A 374 9.52 -7.16 14.58
N HIS A 375 10.63 -6.46 14.36
CA HIS A 375 10.71 -5.03 14.64
C HIS A 375 9.71 -4.22 13.81
N PHE A 376 9.53 -4.55 12.53
CA PHE A 376 8.55 -3.89 11.66
C PHE A 376 7.11 -4.13 12.15
N LEU A 377 6.74 -5.39 12.40
CA LEU A 377 5.43 -5.78 12.92
C LEU A 377 5.10 -5.06 14.24
N GLN A 378 6.03 -5.07 15.20
CA GLN A 378 5.89 -4.38 16.48
C GLN A 378 5.80 -2.86 16.31
N THR A 379 6.56 -2.29 15.39
CA THR A 379 6.55 -0.84 15.12
C THR A 379 5.22 -0.41 14.50
N CYS A 380 4.67 -1.18 13.56
CA CYS A 380 3.34 -0.94 13.01
C CYS A 380 2.24 -1.08 14.06
N SER A 381 2.27 -2.15 14.87
CA SER A 381 1.33 -2.35 16.00
C SER A 381 1.33 -1.12 16.94
N ARG A 382 2.52 -0.66 17.36
CA ARG A 382 2.67 0.47 18.30
C ARG A 382 2.25 1.83 17.74
N ILE A 383 2.61 2.11 16.49
CA ILE A 383 2.50 3.47 15.92
C ILE A 383 1.19 3.66 15.17
N LEU A 384 0.73 2.63 14.47
CA LEU A 384 -0.48 2.66 13.65
C LEU A 384 -1.67 1.97 14.34
N SER A 385 -1.48 1.32 15.49
CA SER A 385 -2.53 0.57 16.20
C SER A 385 -3.19 -0.51 15.34
N VAL A 386 -2.41 -1.13 14.44
CA VAL A 386 -2.88 -2.22 13.56
C VAL A 386 -2.55 -3.59 14.16
N GLU A 387 -3.37 -4.59 13.87
CA GLU A 387 -3.15 -5.95 14.36
C GLU A 387 -1.97 -6.60 13.62
N ALA A 388 -0.96 -7.00 14.41
CA ALA A 388 0.21 -7.70 13.92
C ALA A 388 0.10 -9.20 14.21
N THR A 389 0.12 -10.00 13.15
CA THR A 389 0.21 -11.46 13.21
C THR A 389 1.63 -11.91 12.86
N ASN A 390 1.93 -13.19 13.04
CA ASN A 390 3.23 -13.75 12.64
C ASN A 390 3.48 -13.67 11.13
N ASP A 391 2.41 -13.66 10.31
CA ASP A 391 2.52 -13.70 8.85
C ASP A 391 2.45 -12.30 8.20
N GLY A 392 2.09 -11.27 8.96
CA GLY A 392 1.84 -9.95 8.43
C GLY A 392 0.92 -9.07 9.28
N LEU A 393 0.49 -7.95 8.69
CA LEU A 393 -0.35 -6.93 9.32
C LEU A 393 -1.75 -6.94 8.71
N GLN A 394 -2.77 -6.94 9.57
CA GLN A 394 -4.16 -6.84 9.16
C GLN A 394 -4.59 -5.36 9.18
N LEU A 395 -4.74 -4.78 7.99
CA LEU A 395 -5.32 -3.45 7.80
C LEU A 395 -6.85 -3.54 7.70
N GLU A 396 -7.52 -2.38 7.66
CA GLU A 396 -8.98 -2.30 7.52
C GLU A 396 -9.47 -2.85 6.18
N ASP A 397 -8.71 -2.59 5.11
CA ASP A 397 -9.04 -2.89 3.73
C ASP A 397 -8.36 -4.17 3.22
N ARG A 398 -7.18 -4.53 3.74
CA ARG A 398 -6.37 -5.66 3.25
C ARG A 398 -5.43 -6.25 4.29
N PHE A 399 -4.84 -7.40 3.96
CA PHE A 399 -3.75 -8.00 4.73
C PHE A 399 -2.42 -7.73 4.01
N VAL A 400 -1.37 -7.34 4.75
CA VAL A 400 -0.03 -7.10 4.19
C VAL A 400 0.92 -8.15 4.74
N ASN A 401 1.44 -9.02 3.88
CA ASN A 401 2.35 -10.08 4.30
C ASN A 401 3.74 -9.52 4.58
N VAL A 402 4.39 -10.04 5.62
CA VAL A 402 5.76 -9.68 6.00
C VAL A 402 6.58 -10.96 6.08
N ALA A 403 7.74 -11.01 5.42
CA ALA A 403 8.59 -12.20 5.43
C ALA A 403 10.09 -11.88 5.28
N LYS A 404 10.94 -12.84 5.67
CA LYS A 404 12.40 -12.73 5.51
C LYS A 404 12.89 -13.38 4.22
N PHE A 405 13.80 -12.70 3.52
CA PHE A 405 14.51 -13.20 2.35
C PHE A 405 15.95 -12.71 2.40
N PRO A 406 16.89 -13.47 2.99
CA PRO A 406 18.29 -13.08 3.04
C PRO A 406 18.88 -13.06 1.63
N ILE A 407 19.38 -11.90 1.20
CA ILE A 407 20.11 -11.79 -0.06
C ILE A 407 21.49 -12.45 0.07
N GLY A 408 21.97 -13.07 -1.01
CA GLY A 408 23.33 -13.61 -1.06
C GLY A 408 24.06 -13.29 -2.37
N ILE A 409 25.03 -14.13 -2.70
CA ILE A 409 25.92 -13.95 -3.86
C ILE A 409 25.52 -14.87 -5.02
N ASP A 410 26.18 -14.70 -6.17
CA ASP A 410 26.01 -15.53 -7.36
C ASP A 410 27.23 -16.46 -7.56
N PRO A 411 27.22 -17.70 -7.00
CA PRO A 411 28.32 -18.65 -7.10
C PRO A 411 28.86 -18.87 -8.52
N LEU A 412 27.98 -18.93 -9.52
CA LEU A 412 28.34 -19.30 -10.89
C LEU A 412 29.21 -18.24 -11.54
N SER A 413 28.83 -16.98 -11.41
CA SER A 413 29.58 -15.87 -11.97
C SER A 413 30.90 -15.64 -11.24
N TRP A 414 30.93 -15.88 -9.93
CA TRP A 414 32.14 -15.83 -9.13
C TRP A 414 33.16 -16.90 -9.55
N ASP A 415 32.72 -18.14 -9.77
CA ASP A 415 33.59 -19.22 -10.26
C ASP A 415 34.18 -18.92 -11.64
N LYS A 416 33.42 -18.26 -12.53
CA LYS A 416 33.93 -17.82 -13.84
C LYS A 416 35.01 -16.77 -13.69
N ARG A 417 34.81 -15.75 -12.85
CA ARG A 417 35.79 -14.66 -12.68
C ARG A 417 37.08 -15.12 -11.98
N ARG A 418 36.96 -16.01 -10.98
CA ARG A 418 38.12 -16.57 -10.24
C ARG A 418 39.09 -17.36 -11.12
N LYS A 419 38.63 -17.89 -12.27
CA LYS A 419 39.46 -18.64 -13.23
C LYS A 419 40.28 -17.74 -14.18
N ALA A 420 40.06 -16.43 -14.17
CA ALA A 420 40.72 -15.53 -15.09
C ALA A 420 42.22 -15.37 -14.78
N ALA A 421 43.06 -15.27 -15.82
CA ALA A 421 44.51 -15.24 -15.70
C ALA A 421 45.04 -14.02 -14.92
N ASP A 422 44.34 -12.89 -15.00
CA ASP A 422 44.65 -11.67 -14.23
C ASP A 422 44.52 -11.92 -12.71
N VAL A 423 43.50 -12.66 -12.27
CA VAL A 423 43.31 -13.04 -10.86
C VAL A 423 44.43 -13.98 -10.40
N GLU A 424 44.79 -14.98 -11.20
CA GLU A 424 45.86 -15.93 -10.88
C GLU A 424 47.21 -15.23 -10.67
N GLN A 425 47.55 -14.27 -11.53
CA GLN A 425 48.76 -13.47 -11.39
C GLN A 425 48.75 -12.68 -10.06
N TRP A 426 47.62 -12.06 -9.69
CA TRP A 426 47.50 -11.34 -8.42
C TRP A 426 47.60 -12.26 -7.21
N VAL A 427 46.98 -13.46 -7.27
CA VAL A 427 47.11 -14.45 -6.20
C VAL A 427 48.58 -14.79 -5.97
N LYS A 428 49.32 -15.13 -7.03
CA LYS A 428 50.75 -15.42 -6.94
C LYS A 428 51.54 -14.24 -6.35
N THR A 429 51.29 -13.04 -6.85
CA THR A 429 51.99 -11.82 -6.38
C THR A 429 51.78 -11.57 -4.88
N ILE A 430 50.54 -11.72 -4.38
CA ILE A 430 50.23 -11.49 -2.96
C ILE A 430 50.78 -12.65 -2.11
N SER A 431 50.66 -13.90 -2.56
CA SER A 431 51.21 -15.07 -1.88
C SER A 431 52.72 -15.01 -1.71
N ASP A 432 53.46 -14.63 -2.75
CA ASP A 432 54.93 -14.53 -2.72
C ASP A 432 55.38 -13.43 -1.76
N ARG A 433 54.67 -12.28 -1.76
CA ARG A 433 54.99 -11.13 -0.89
C ARG A 433 54.81 -11.43 0.59
N TYR A 434 53.73 -12.11 0.97
CA TYR A 434 53.38 -12.39 2.36
C TYR A 434 53.72 -13.82 2.78
N ALA A 435 54.67 -14.45 2.09
CA ALA A 435 55.12 -15.81 2.39
C ALA A 435 55.54 -15.95 3.88
N GLY A 436 55.01 -16.97 4.54
CA GLY A 436 55.28 -17.26 5.95
C GLY A 436 54.57 -16.34 6.96
N LYS A 437 53.70 -15.43 6.51
CA LYS A 437 52.84 -14.61 7.38
C LYS A 437 51.38 -15.11 7.31
N ARG A 438 50.60 -14.79 8.34
CA ARG A 438 49.15 -14.97 8.38
C ARG A 438 48.44 -13.68 7.98
N LEU A 439 47.50 -13.77 7.06
CA LEU A 439 46.77 -12.62 6.52
C LEU A 439 45.37 -12.53 7.12
N ILE A 440 45.08 -11.41 7.75
CA ILE A 440 43.71 -11.00 8.11
C ILE A 440 43.29 -9.94 7.12
N VAL A 441 42.16 -10.14 6.45
CA VAL A 441 41.63 -9.19 5.47
C VAL A 441 40.33 -8.57 5.98
N ALA A 442 40.22 -7.26 5.81
CA ALA A 442 39.03 -6.50 6.08
C ALA A 442 38.80 -5.49 4.97
N ARG A 443 37.55 -5.32 4.55
CA ARG A 443 37.15 -4.35 3.54
C ARG A 443 35.87 -3.68 3.99
N ASP A 444 35.93 -2.37 4.18
CA ASP A 444 34.82 -1.60 4.72
C ASP A 444 34.80 -0.18 4.14
N LYS A 445 33.63 0.45 4.14
CA LYS A 445 33.46 1.89 3.87
C LYS A 445 33.83 2.67 5.14
N ILE A 446 34.44 3.84 4.99
CA ILE A 446 34.74 4.74 6.13
C ILE A 446 33.43 5.40 6.60
N ASP A 447 32.67 4.64 7.37
CA ASP A 447 31.38 5.03 7.92
C ASP A 447 31.33 4.67 9.40
N GLY A 448 30.66 5.50 10.20
CA GLY A 448 30.48 5.30 11.64
C GLY A 448 29.79 3.98 11.97
N VAL A 449 29.05 3.38 11.02
CA VAL A 449 28.35 2.10 11.20
C VAL A 449 29.25 0.89 10.97
N ARG A 450 30.33 1.01 10.18
CA ARG A 450 31.14 -0.14 9.72
C ARG A 450 32.15 -0.65 10.74
N GLY A 451 32.35 0.08 11.83
CA GLY A 451 33.13 -0.36 12.99
C GLY A 451 34.63 -0.56 12.72
N ILE A 452 35.21 0.18 11.76
CA ILE A 452 36.67 0.14 11.47
C ILE A 452 37.47 0.49 12.72
N ARG A 453 37.04 1.51 13.47
CA ARG A 453 37.67 1.93 14.73
C ARG A 453 37.79 0.74 15.71
N GLN A 454 36.67 0.07 15.97
CA GLN A 454 36.57 -1.06 16.90
C GLN A 454 37.49 -2.22 16.45
N LYS A 455 37.54 -2.47 15.13
CA LYS A 455 38.42 -3.48 14.53
C LYS A 455 39.89 -3.20 14.84
N LEU A 456 40.33 -1.98 14.57
CA LEU A 456 41.73 -1.58 14.77
C LEU A 456 42.14 -1.61 16.24
N LEU A 457 41.26 -1.15 17.15
CA LEU A 457 41.51 -1.22 18.60
C LEU A 457 41.61 -2.67 19.10
N SER A 458 40.78 -3.56 18.56
CA SER A 458 40.83 -4.98 18.89
C SER A 458 42.10 -5.65 18.37
N TYR A 459 42.55 -5.26 17.17
CA TYR A 459 43.82 -5.74 16.62
C TYR A 459 45.03 -5.22 17.39
N GLU A 460 45.02 -3.95 17.80
CA GLU A 460 46.03 -3.37 18.69
C GLU A 460 46.12 -4.15 20.01
N LEU A 461 44.97 -4.44 20.63
CA LEU A 461 44.90 -5.24 21.85
C LEU A 461 45.45 -6.66 21.63
N PHE A 462 45.08 -7.32 20.53
CA PHE A 462 45.59 -8.64 20.17
C PHE A 462 47.13 -8.66 20.06
N LEU A 463 47.74 -7.68 19.39
CA LEU A 463 49.21 -7.58 19.26
C LEU A 463 49.90 -7.33 20.61
N ASN A 464 49.23 -6.59 21.50
CA ASN A 464 49.74 -6.33 22.85
C ASN A 464 49.68 -7.58 23.74
N THR A 465 48.55 -8.29 23.73
CA THR A 465 48.30 -9.48 24.56
C THR A 465 49.02 -10.72 24.06
N HIS A 466 49.28 -10.84 22.74
CA HIS A 466 49.93 -12.01 22.13
C HIS A 466 51.22 -11.65 21.38
N PRO A 467 52.34 -11.43 22.10
CA PRO A 467 53.62 -11.08 21.50
C PRO A 467 54.13 -12.06 20.43
N GLU A 468 53.75 -13.35 20.54
CA GLU A 468 54.14 -14.41 19.61
C GLU A 468 53.64 -14.20 18.17
N TRP A 469 52.63 -13.36 17.98
CA TRP A 469 52.03 -13.05 16.68
C TRP A 469 52.55 -11.77 16.05
N ARG A 470 53.25 -10.90 16.79
CA ARG A 470 53.65 -9.54 16.35
C ARG A 470 54.40 -9.47 15.03
N GLU A 471 55.20 -10.49 14.72
CA GLU A 471 55.96 -10.55 13.47
C GLU A 471 55.42 -11.60 12.49
N LYS A 472 54.30 -12.25 12.80
CA LYS A 472 53.75 -13.37 12.02
C LYS A 472 52.42 -13.06 11.37
N VAL A 473 51.77 -11.96 11.72
CA VAL A 473 50.42 -11.61 11.28
C VAL A 473 50.40 -10.25 10.59
N VAL A 474 49.60 -10.10 9.54
CA VAL A 474 49.37 -8.82 8.86
C VAL A 474 47.87 -8.63 8.72
N LEU A 475 47.36 -7.50 9.21
CA LEU A 475 46.01 -7.03 8.92
C LEU A 475 46.06 -6.10 7.70
N ILE A 476 45.36 -6.47 6.63
CA ILE A 476 45.14 -5.64 5.46
C ILE A 476 43.72 -5.07 5.55
N GLN A 477 43.61 -3.79 5.90
CA GLN A 477 42.36 -3.06 5.94
C GLN A 477 42.22 -2.21 4.67
N VAL A 478 41.30 -2.60 3.80
CA VAL A 478 40.87 -1.80 2.65
C VAL A 478 39.76 -0.87 3.12
N ALA A 479 40.04 0.42 3.10
CA ALA A 479 39.13 1.46 3.56
C ALA A 479 38.69 2.31 2.37
N THR A 480 37.47 2.07 1.91
CA THR A 480 36.91 2.77 0.75
C THR A 480 36.34 4.13 1.19
N SER A 481 36.74 5.20 0.50
CA SER A 481 36.45 6.58 0.93
C SER A 481 34.99 6.96 0.62
N THR A 482 34.22 7.35 1.63
CA THR A 482 32.84 7.87 1.51
C THR A 482 32.77 9.37 1.80
N THR A 483 31.58 9.97 1.63
CA THR A 483 31.26 11.38 1.93
C THR A 483 31.70 11.82 3.34
N GLU A 484 32.42 12.94 3.38
CA GLU A 484 32.72 13.90 4.46
C GLU A 484 32.41 13.49 5.93
N GLN A 485 33.16 12.52 6.48
CA GLN A 485 33.35 12.39 7.94
C GLN A 485 34.82 12.60 8.33
N PRO A 486 35.35 13.84 8.21
CA PRO A 486 36.75 14.13 8.47
C PRO A 486 37.16 13.79 9.92
N GLU A 487 36.24 13.91 10.88
CA GLU A 487 36.48 13.57 12.28
C GLU A 487 36.74 12.07 12.48
N LEU A 488 35.91 11.21 11.88
CA LEU A 488 36.09 9.75 11.94
C LEU A 488 37.37 9.33 11.22
N GLU A 489 37.65 9.94 10.06
CA GLU A 489 38.85 9.66 9.28
C GLU A 489 40.13 10.01 10.08
N ALA A 490 40.16 11.18 10.72
CA ALA A 490 41.27 11.60 11.57
C ALA A 490 41.49 10.61 12.73
N LEU A 491 40.41 10.21 13.42
CA LEU A 491 40.48 9.26 14.53
C LEU A 491 41.00 7.88 14.08
N ILE A 492 40.56 7.39 12.91
CA ILE A 492 41.06 6.13 12.34
C ILE A 492 42.55 6.27 12.00
N SER A 493 42.95 7.37 11.36
CA SER A 493 44.34 7.63 11.01
C SER A 493 45.25 7.64 12.25
N ASP A 494 44.81 8.26 13.35
CA ASP A 494 45.55 8.28 14.61
C ASP A 494 45.79 6.86 15.17
N ILE A 495 44.77 5.99 15.11
CA ILE A 495 44.89 4.60 15.56
C ILE A 495 45.84 3.81 14.65
N VAL A 496 45.72 3.98 13.32
CA VAL A 496 46.61 3.33 12.34
C VAL A 496 48.06 3.73 12.60
N MET A 497 48.33 5.02 12.78
CA MET A 497 49.66 5.53 13.08
C MET A 497 50.21 4.95 14.38
N ARG A 498 49.38 4.89 15.44
CA ARG A 498 49.78 4.35 16.75
C ARG A 498 50.14 2.86 16.70
N ILE A 499 49.35 2.04 16.00
CA ILE A 499 49.64 0.61 15.83
C ILE A 499 50.96 0.43 15.08
N ASN A 500 51.10 1.12 13.95
CA ASN A 500 52.29 1.00 13.12
C ASN A 500 53.54 1.55 13.81
N SER A 501 53.47 2.66 14.56
CA SER A 501 54.62 3.18 15.30
C SER A 501 55.09 2.26 16.42
N THR A 502 54.17 1.49 17.02
CA THR A 502 54.45 0.63 18.18
C THR A 502 54.96 -0.75 17.77
N HIS A 503 54.43 -1.31 16.67
CA HIS A 503 54.64 -2.72 16.31
C HIS A 503 55.36 -2.94 14.97
N SER A 504 55.55 -1.92 14.14
CA SER A 504 56.29 -2.09 12.87
C SER A 504 57.80 -2.21 13.12
N THR A 505 58.45 -3.03 12.31
CA THR A 505 59.91 -3.15 12.23
C THR A 505 60.36 -2.92 10.79
N LEU A 506 61.67 -2.85 10.55
CA LEU A 506 62.21 -2.67 9.18
C LEU A 506 61.76 -3.80 8.21
N ALA A 507 61.53 -5.01 8.73
CA ALA A 507 61.19 -6.19 7.94
C ALA A 507 59.69 -6.58 8.03
N HIS A 508 58.89 -5.89 8.86
CA HIS A 508 57.52 -6.29 9.10
C HIS A 508 56.61 -5.11 9.45
N GLN A 509 55.54 -4.95 8.68
CA GLN A 509 54.46 -4.02 8.94
C GLN A 509 53.18 -4.81 9.32
N PRO A 510 52.72 -4.73 10.58
CA PRO A 510 51.59 -5.52 11.05
C PRO A 510 50.22 -5.01 10.57
N LEU A 511 50.10 -3.73 10.20
CA LEU A 511 48.86 -3.14 9.68
C LEU A 511 49.12 -2.40 8.36
N VAL A 512 48.50 -2.89 7.29
CA VAL A 512 48.46 -2.24 5.97
C VAL A 512 47.08 -1.62 5.80
N PHE A 513 47.01 -0.29 5.83
CA PHE A 513 45.77 0.46 5.71
C PHE A 513 45.69 1.13 4.32
N LEU A 514 44.82 0.63 3.45
CA LEU A 514 44.69 1.07 2.07
C LEU A 514 43.48 1.99 1.93
N LYS A 515 43.70 3.30 1.81
CA LYS A 515 42.65 4.30 1.53
C LYS A 515 42.40 4.46 0.03
N GLN A 516 42.20 3.34 -0.67
CA GLN A 516 41.95 3.31 -2.12
C GLN A 516 40.99 2.19 -2.47
N ASP A 517 40.35 2.33 -3.63
CA ASP A 517 39.56 1.24 -4.20
C ASP A 517 40.48 0.22 -4.86
N LEU A 518 40.16 -1.07 -4.68
CA LEU A 518 40.88 -2.15 -5.33
C LEU A 518 40.20 -2.51 -6.65
N ALA A 519 41.01 -2.87 -7.65
CA ALA A 519 40.46 -3.50 -8.85
C ALA A 519 39.87 -4.87 -8.49
N PHE A 520 38.80 -5.28 -9.17
CA PHE A 520 38.10 -6.53 -8.85
C PHE A 520 39.01 -7.78 -8.81
N PRO A 521 40.00 -7.96 -9.72
CA PRO A 521 40.97 -9.05 -9.62
C PRO A 521 41.82 -9.03 -8.36
N GLN A 522 42.25 -7.84 -7.92
CA GLN A 522 43.05 -7.67 -6.72
C GLN A 522 42.23 -8.03 -5.48
N TYR A 523 40.97 -7.61 -5.43
CA TYR A 523 40.06 -7.96 -4.35
C TYR A 523 39.83 -9.47 -4.27
N LEU A 524 39.52 -10.13 -5.40
CA LEU A 524 39.34 -11.59 -5.46
C LEU A 524 40.59 -12.35 -5.03
N ALA A 525 41.76 -11.92 -5.49
CA ALA A 525 43.02 -12.51 -5.08
C ALA A 525 43.25 -12.34 -3.57
N LEU A 526 43.02 -11.15 -3.03
CA LEU A 526 43.20 -10.82 -1.62
C LEU A 526 42.34 -11.68 -0.70
N ILE A 527 41.04 -11.82 -0.99
CA ILE A 527 40.14 -12.66 -0.16
C ILE A 527 40.41 -14.16 -0.33
N SER A 528 41.01 -14.59 -1.45
CA SER A 528 41.36 -16.00 -1.70
C SER A 528 42.62 -16.43 -0.95
N VAL A 529 43.56 -15.51 -0.68
CA VAL A 529 44.81 -15.81 0.06
C VAL A 529 44.72 -15.52 1.56
N ALA A 530 43.63 -14.92 2.02
CA ALA A 530 43.44 -14.56 3.42
C ALA A 530 43.28 -15.79 4.33
N ASP A 531 43.94 -15.80 5.49
CA ASP A 531 43.78 -16.82 6.54
C ASP A 531 42.52 -16.56 7.40
N ALA A 532 42.16 -15.30 7.56
CA ALA A 532 40.94 -14.89 8.22
C ALA A 532 40.34 -13.63 7.61
N MET A 533 39.01 -13.50 7.67
CA MET A 533 38.32 -12.26 7.37
C MET A 533 37.66 -11.71 8.63
N MET A 534 37.79 -10.41 8.87
CA MET A 534 37.25 -9.75 10.06
C MET A 534 36.26 -8.65 9.70
N ILE A 535 35.01 -8.83 10.13
CA ILE A 535 33.91 -7.89 9.91
C ILE A 535 33.32 -7.50 11.26
N THR A 536 33.43 -6.22 11.61
CA THR A 536 33.02 -5.65 12.91
C THR A 536 31.98 -4.54 12.77
N SER A 537 31.12 -4.64 11.74
CA SER A 537 30.05 -3.68 11.53
C SER A 537 29.12 -3.63 12.74
N LEU A 538 28.79 -2.42 13.19
CA LEU A 538 28.03 -2.17 14.41
C LEU A 538 26.54 -2.50 14.25
N ARG A 539 26.03 -2.34 13.03
CA ARG A 539 24.69 -2.76 12.61
C ARG A 539 24.67 -2.81 11.09
N GLU A 540 24.16 -3.87 10.48
CA GLU A 540 24.04 -3.94 9.02
C GLU A 540 22.94 -4.90 8.60
N GLY A 541 22.23 -4.56 7.52
CA GLY A 541 21.16 -5.41 6.95
C GLY A 541 21.66 -6.79 6.50
N MET A 542 22.69 -6.84 5.65
CA MET A 542 23.39 -8.07 5.21
C MET A 542 24.82 -7.70 4.80
N ASN A 543 25.82 -8.53 5.10
CA ASN A 543 27.20 -8.27 4.70
C ASN A 543 27.63 -9.27 3.61
N LEU A 544 27.60 -8.85 2.35
CA LEU A 544 27.87 -9.78 1.24
C LEU A 544 29.35 -10.11 1.12
N THR A 545 30.23 -9.22 1.56
CA THR A 545 31.68 -9.46 1.65
C THR A 545 32.01 -10.74 2.42
N SER A 546 31.25 -11.06 3.48
CA SER A 546 31.41 -12.32 4.23
C SER A 546 31.06 -13.58 3.41
N HIS A 547 30.00 -13.50 2.59
CA HIS A 547 29.59 -14.59 1.71
C HIS A 547 30.61 -14.79 0.59
N GLU A 548 31.11 -13.69 0.01
CA GLU A 548 32.15 -13.67 -1.02
C GLU A 548 33.45 -14.33 -0.52
N PHE A 549 33.88 -13.99 0.70
CA PHE A 549 35.04 -14.63 1.33
C PHE A 549 34.84 -16.13 1.56
N VAL A 550 33.74 -16.53 2.21
CA VAL A 550 33.46 -17.96 2.48
C VAL A 550 33.47 -18.77 1.19
N TYR A 551 32.90 -18.22 0.11
CA TYR A 551 32.86 -18.87 -1.19
C TYR A 551 34.26 -19.03 -1.82
N CYS A 552 35.14 -18.03 -1.66
CA CYS A 552 36.49 -18.07 -2.23
C CYS A 552 37.47 -18.98 -1.46
N GLN A 553 37.11 -19.48 -0.28
CA GLN A 553 37.97 -20.25 0.63
C GLN A 553 38.00 -21.77 0.37
N ASP A 554 37.74 -22.18 -0.88
CA ASP A 554 37.72 -23.59 -1.32
C ASP A 554 39.11 -24.23 -1.54
N GLY A 555 40.16 -23.40 -1.58
CA GLY A 555 41.54 -23.85 -1.79
C GLY A 555 41.89 -24.25 -3.22
N LYS A 556 41.07 -23.94 -4.23
CA LYS A 556 41.34 -24.30 -5.64
C LYS A 556 42.39 -23.42 -6.31
N TYR A 557 42.37 -22.12 -6.03
CA TYR A 557 43.16 -21.12 -6.75
C TYR A 557 44.18 -20.40 -5.87
N GLY A 558 44.28 -20.72 -4.59
CA GLY A 558 45.19 -20.09 -3.63
C GLY A 558 45.90 -21.12 -2.74
N SER A 559 47.01 -20.72 -2.14
CA SER A 559 47.78 -21.58 -1.21
C SER A 559 47.09 -21.79 0.14
N GLN A 560 46.19 -20.89 0.52
CA GLN A 560 45.38 -20.99 1.74
C GLN A 560 44.00 -21.57 1.45
N ARG A 561 43.45 -22.28 2.43
CA ARG A 561 42.10 -22.87 2.36
C ARG A 561 41.42 -22.83 3.71
N TYR A 562 40.10 -22.80 3.69
CA TYR A 562 39.24 -22.85 4.87
C TYR A 562 39.53 -21.73 5.88
N GLY A 563 39.78 -20.50 5.39
CA GLY A 563 40.02 -19.33 6.22
C GLY A 563 38.88 -19.08 7.22
N SER A 564 39.23 -18.56 8.40
CA SER A 564 38.28 -18.32 9.49
C SER A 564 37.52 -17.01 9.29
N LEU A 565 36.20 -17.03 9.44
CA LEU A 565 35.35 -15.83 9.40
C LEU A 565 35.10 -15.33 10.83
N ILE A 566 35.55 -14.11 11.14
CA ILE A 566 35.21 -13.35 12.34
C ILE A 566 34.13 -12.34 11.95
N LEU A 567 32.96 -12.44 12.57
CA LEU A 567 31.77 -11.72 12.13
C LEU A 567 31.07 -11.08 13.31
N SER A 568 30.66 -9.81 13.17
CA SER A 568 29.85 -9.18 14.19
C SER A 568 28.47 -9.82 14.28
N GLU A 569 28.02 -10.07 15.51
CA GLU A 569 26.65 -10.53 15.80
C GLU A 569 25.55 -9.55 15.36
N PHE A 570 25.90 -8.29 15.09
CA PHE A 570 24.96 -7.24 14.66
C PHE A 570 24.80 -7.12 13.14
N THR A 571 25.36 -8.06 12.38
CA THR A 571 25.19 -8.15 10.91
C THR A 571 24.13 -9.18 10.55
N GLY A 572 23.32 -8.93 9.52
CA GLY A 572 22.33 -9.93 9.07
C GLY A 572 22.93 -11.27 8.67
N SER A 573 24.18 -11.29 8.18
CA SER A 573 24.91 -12.52 7.85
C SER A 573 25.13 -13.43 9.06
N ALA A 574 25.15 -12.89 10.29
CA ALA A 574 25.23 -13.69 11.51
C ALA A 574 24.03 -14.64 11.65
N SER A 575 22.83 -14.19 11.24
CA SER A 575 21.62 -15.03 11.25
C SER A 575 21.66 -16.13 10.19
N VAL A 576 22.39 -15.93 9.09
CA VAL A 576 22.57 -16.92 8.00
C VAL A 576 23.59 -17.98 8.40
N PHE A 577 24.70 -17.57 9.00
CA PHE A 577 25.80 -18.48 9.35
C PHE A 577 25.66 -19.17 10.71
N GLY A 578 24.77 -18.67 11.57
CA GLY A 578 24.55 -19.20 12.91
C GLY A 578 25.84 -19.31 13.72
N ASN A 579 25.99 -20.41 14.47
CA ASN A 579 27.12 -20.62 15.38
C ASN A 579 28.40 -21.13 14.69
N HIS A 580 28.47 -21.08 13.36
CA HIS A 580 29.63 -21.57 12.61
C HIS A 580 30.71 -20.49 12.42
N ALA A 581 30.31 -19.22 12.27
CA ALA A 581 31.24 -18.09 12.27
C ALA A 581 31.75 -17.80 13.69
N LEU A 582 32.91 -17.16 13.81
CA LEU A 582 33.36 -16.60 15.09
C LEU A 582 32.60 -15.30 15.34
N LEU A 583 31.43 -15.42 16.00
CA LEU A 583 30.60 -14.27 16.33
C LEU A 583 31.25 -13.43 17.44
N VAL A 584 31.31 -12.12 17.21
CA VAL A 584 31.89 -11.15 18.16
C VAL A 584 30.97 -9.95 18.37
N ASN A 585 30.98 -9.43 19.59
CA ASN A 585 30.49 -8.11 19.89
C ASN A 585 31.62 -7.10 19.59
N PRO A 586 31.49 -6.22 18.58
CA PRO A 586 32.53 -5.25 18.21
C PRO A 586 32.85 -4.24 19.32
N TRP A 587 32.01 -4.11 20.34
CA TRP A 587 32.26 -3.26 21.51
C TRP A 587 33.16 -3.94 22.56
N ASP A 588 33.28 -5.27 22.52
CA ASP A 588 34.17 -6.04 23.38
C ASP A 588 35.49 -6.33 22.63
N TYR A 589 36.47 -5.46 22.87
CA TYR A 589 37.78 -5.58 22.22
C TYR A 589 38.54 -6.83 22.67
N HIS A 590 38.32 -7.32 23.90
CA HIS A 590 38.96 -8.54 24.39
C HIS A 590 38.41 -9.76 23.65
N GLN A 591 37.09 -9.86 23.53
CA GLN A 591 36.45 -10.93 22.76
C GLN A 591 36.90 -10.92 21.30
N CYS A 592 36.99 -9.73 20.67
CA CYS A 592 37.50 -9.59 19.31
C CYS A 592 38.97 -10.04 19.19
N ALA A 593 39.83 -9.65 20.12
CA ALA A 593 41.23 -10.08 20.16
C ALA A 593 41.37 -11.61 20.33
N ASP A 594 40.56 -12.21 21.20
CA ASP A 594 40.51 -13.67 21.40
C ASP A 594 39.97 -14.41 20.16
N ALA A 595 39.01 -13.81 19.44
CA ALA A 595 38.52 -14.34 18.18
C ALA A 595 39.62 -14.34 17.10
N ILE A 596 40.44 -13.28 17.03
CA ILE A 596 41.62 -13.24 16.15
C ILE A 596 42.58 -14.37 16.50
N ARG A 597 42.94 -14.52 17.78
CA ARG A 597 43.81 -15.63 18.22
C ARG A 597 43.23 -16.99 17.84
N THR A 598 41.93 -17.19 18.08
CA THR A 598 41.23 -18.44 17.77
C THR A 598 41.23 -18.72 16.26
N ALA A 599 40.98 -17.69 15.44
CA ALA A 599 40.98 -17.79 13.99
C ALA A 599 42.33 -18.26 13.43
N LEU A 600 43.43 -17.76 14.01
CA LEU A 600 44.80 -18.06 13.58
C LEU A 600 45.38 -19.37 14.14
N THR A 601 44.85 -19.87 15.26
CA THR A 601 45.33 -21.10 15.93
C THR A 601 44.52 -22.35 15.62
N ARG A 602 43.32 -22.20 15.01
CA ARG A 602 42.42 -23.32 14.71
C ARG A 602 43.08 -24.33 13.76
N SER A 603 42.99 -25.63 14.12
CA SER A 603 43.51 -26.71 13.28
C SER A 603 42.82 -26.74 11.92
N GLU A 604 43.49 -27.29 10.93
CA GLU A 604 42.96 -27.36 9.56
C GLU A 604 41.70 -28.21 9.46
N GLU A 605 41.60 -29.33 10.19
CA GLU A 605 40.43 -30.19 10.20
C GLU A 605 39.21 -29.42 10.74
N LYS A 606 39.41 -28.65 11.81
CA LYS A 606 38.33 -27.86 12.40
C LYS A 606 37.93 -26.71 11.48
N ARG A 607 38.89 -26.05 10.83
CA ARG A 607 38.64 -25.03 9.81
C ARG A 607 37.81 -25.58 8.65
N GLN A 608 38.18 -26.75 8.13
CA GLN A 608 37.44 -27.41 7.05
C GLN A 608 36.00 -27.77 7.47
N GLN A 609 35.81 -28.31 8.67
CA GLN A 609 34.48 -28.64 9.19
C GLN A 609 33.57 -27.41 9.25
N VAL A 610 34.11 -26.30 9.78
CA VAL A 610 33.39 -25.02 9.89
C VAL A 610 33.09 -24.43 8.50
N TRP A 611 34.10 -24.39 7.62
CA TRP A 611 33.94 -23.87 6.27
C TRP A 611 32.87 -24.61 5.47
N LYS A 612 32.78 -25.94 5.57
CA LYS A 612 31.73 -26.72 4.90
C LYS A 612 30.32 -26.26 5.28
N GLN A 613 30.09 -25.97 6.56
CA GLN A 613 28.79 -25.48 7.05
C GLN A 613 28.51 -24.06 6.52
N LEU A 614 29.49 -23.16 6.62
CA LEU A 614 29.37 -21.79 6.10
C LEU A 614 29.11 -21.78 4.58
N HIS A 615 29.87 -22.57 3.83
CA HIS A 615 29.74 -22.68 2.38
C HIS A 615 28.38 -23.23 1.97
N GLN A 616 27.87 -24.24 2.68
CA GLN A 616 26.51 -24.75 2.44
C GLN A 616 25.45 -23.66 2.67
N ALA A 617 25.57 -22.85 3.73
CA ALA A 617 24.66 -21.74 3.99
C ALA A 617 24.72 -20.68 2.87
N VAL A 618 25.90 -20.36 2.33
CA VAL A 618 26.04 -19.44 1.19
C VAL A 618 25.33 -19.99 -0.05
N LEU A 619 25.49 -21.28 -0.36
CA LEU A 619 24.85 -21.89 -1.53
C LEU A 619 23.33 -21.96 -1.42
N GLN A 620 22.80 -22.23 -0.23
CA GLN A 620 21.36 -22.24 0.03
C GLN A 620 20.72 -20.87 -0.16
N ASN A 621 21.42 -19.81 0.26
CA ASN A 621 20.98 -18.42 0.16
C ASN A 621 21.61 -17.71 -1.04
N SER A 622 21.57 -18.33 -2.23
CA SER A 622 22.07 -17.71 -3.46
C SER A 622 21.14 -16.59 -3.96
N THR A 623 21.66 -15.72 -4.83
CA THR A 623 20.86 -14.66 -5.47
C THR A 623 19.65 -15.18 -6.24
N SER A 624 19.81 -16.25 -7.01
CA SER A 624 18.70 -16.86 -7.77
C SER A 624 17.61 -17.37 -6.83
N ASN A 625 17.99 -18.01 -5.72
CA ASN A 625 17.02 -18.46 -4.72
C ASN A 625 16.30 -17.29 -4.05
N TRP A 626 16.99 -16.18 -3.79
CA TRP A 626 16.39 -14.96 -3.24
C TRP A 626 15.32 -14.38 -4.17
N VAL A 627 15.63 -14.16 -5.46
CA VAL A 627 14.65 -13.65 -6.44
C VAL A 627 13.47 -14.60 -6.58
N LYS A 628 13.74 -15.89 -6.75
CA LYS A 628 12.69 -16.91 -6.89
C LYS A 628 11.75 -16.92 -5.68
N SER A 629 12.30 -17.00 -4.47
CA SER A 629 11.51 -17.09 -3.23
C SER A 629 10.65 -15.84 -3.03
N PHE A 630 11.19 -14.66 -3.32
CA PHE A 630 10.44 -13.40 -3.21
C PHE A 630 9.31 -13.32 -4.25
N SER A 631 9.60 -13.58 -5.53
CA SER A 631 8.62 -13.50 -6.62
C SER A 631 7.49 -14.53 -6.49
N GLU A 632 7.80 -15.78 -6.11
CA GLU A 632 6.80 -16.83 -5.87
C GLU A 632 5.90 -16.46 -4.69
N THR A 633 6.48 -15.95 -3.59
CA THR A 633 5.71 -15.51 -2.43
C THR A 633 4.83 -14.32 -2.75
N LEU A 634 5.36 -13.31 -3.45
CA LEU A 634 4.59 -12.14 -3.87
C LEU A 634 3.42 -12.53 -4.78
N SER A 635 3.65 -13.46 -5.71
CA SER A 635 2.60 -13.97 -6.59
C SER A 635 1.53 -14.70 -5.80
N ARG A 636 1.91 -15.63 -4.92
CA ARG A 636 0.96 -16.34 -4.07
C ARG A 636 0.12 -15.38 -3.23
N VAL A 637 0.76 -14.44 -2.54
CA VAL A 637 0.11 -13.46 -1.66
C VAL A 637 -0.85 -12.56 -2.44
N TRP A 638 -0.44 -12.08 -3.61
CA TRP A 638 -1.32 -11.27 -4.45
C TRP A 638 -2.51 -12.06 -4.99
N HIS A 639 -2.35 -13.34 -5.37
CA HIS A 639 -3.49 -14.19 -5.77
C HIS A 639 -4.44 -14.44 -4.59
N GLU A 640 -3.90 -14.70 -3.40
CA GLU A 640 -4.69 -14.86 -2.18
C GLU A 640 -5.49 -13.59 -1.85
N GLN A 641 -4.90 -12.40 -2.00
CA GLN A 641 -5.57 -11.12 -1.75
C GLN A 641 -6.57 -10.75 -2.87
N SER A 642 -6.14 -10.80 -4.14
CA SER A 642 -6.98 -10.46 -5.29
C SER A 642 -8.17 -11.41 -5.44
N SER A 643 -8.03 -12.70 -5.12
CA SER A 643 -9.18 -13.61 -5.11
C SER A 643 -10.26 -13.20 -4.08
N ARG A 644 -9.85 -12.56 -2.97
CA ARG A 644 -10.75 -12.04 -1.94
C ARG A 644 -11.36 -10.69 -2.32
N GLU A 645 -10.61 -9.83 -3.02
CA GLU A 645 -11.10 -8.51 -3.48
C GLU A 645 -11.96 -8.61 -4.76
N ILE A 646 -11.61 -9.48 -5.71
CA ILE A 646 -12.31 -9.66 -6.99
C ILE A 646 -13.63 -10.43 -6.78
N MET A 647 -13.70 -11.29 -5.76
CA MET A 647 -14.99 -11.80 -5.28
C MET A 647 -15.66 -10.68 -4.48
N ALA A 648 -16.29 -9.73 -5.17
CA ALA A 648 -17.43 -9.03 -4.58
C ALA A 648 -18.35 -10.12 -4.03
N VAL A 649 -18.40 -10.25 -2.70
CA VAL A 649 -19.10 -11.34 -2.03
C VAL A 649 -20.52 -11.36 -2.61
N PRO A 650 -20.91 -12.41 -3.34
CA PRO A 650 -22.17 -12.38 -4.07
C PRO A 650 -23.33 -12.27 -3.10
N ARG A 651 -24.47 -11.72 -3.54
CA ARG A 651 -25.65 -11.75 -2.68
C ARG A 651 -26.08 -13.17 -2.36
N LEU A 652 -26.61 -13.37 -1.16
CA LEU A 652 -27.15 -14.65 -0.72
C LEU A 652 -28.22 -15.14 -1.70
N PRO A 653 -27.98 -16.25 -2.44
CA PRO A 653 -28.96 -16.75 -3.40
C PRO A 653 -30.10 -17.44 -2.65
N MET A 654 -31.10 -16.67 -2.23
CA MET A 654 -32.21 -17.14 -1.38
C MET A 654 -32.90 -18.37 -1.93
N ASN A 655 -33.19 -18.41 -3.23
CA ASN A 655 -33.82 -19.57 -3.89
C ASN A 655 -33.00 -20.86 -3.72
N ARG A 656 -31.68 -20.78 -3.88
CA ARG A 656 -30.78 -21.94 -3.74
C ARG A 656 -30.63 -22.34 -2.28
N LEU A 657 -30.55 -21.37 -1.37
CA LEU A 657 -30.50 -21.63 0.06
C LEU A 657 -31.78 -22.35 0.52
N GLU A 658 -32.95 -21.85 0.12
CA GLU A 658 -34.26 -22.41 0.43
C GLU A 658 -34.43 -23.82 -0.14
N GLU A 659 -34.03 -24.05 -1.39
CA GLU A 659 -34.04 -25.37 -2.02
C GLU A 659 -33.19 -26.37 -1.21
N ARG A 660 -31.94 -26.00 -0.91
CA ARG A 660 -31.01 -26.86 -0.15
C ARG A 660 -31.49 -27.08 1.28
N TYR A 661 -32.05 -26.06 1.91
CA TYR A 661 -32.67 -26.16 3.23
C TYR A 661 -33.85 -27.14 3.20
N ARG A 662 -34.74 -27.09 2.22
CA ARG A 662 -35.87 -28.03 2.13
C ARG A 662 -35.42 -29.48 1.89
N GLN A 663 -34.39 -29.68 1.07
CA GLN A 663 -33.87 -31.01 0.69
C GLN A 663 -33.03 -31.67 1.80
N SER A 664 -32.39 -30.90 2.67
CA SER A 664 -31.50 -31.41 3.71
C SER A 664 -32.25 -32.19 4.78
N LYS A 665 -31.63 -33.24 5.30
CA LYS A 665 -32.20 -34.07 6.37
C LYS A 665 -31.88 -33.54 7.76
N ARG A 666 -30.72 -32.89 7.93
CA ARG A 666 -30.28 -32.34 9.21
C ARG A 666 -29.40 -31.11 9.01
N ARG A 667 -29.71 -30.02 9.72
CA ARG A 667 -29.18 -28.68 9.45
C ARG A 667 -28.50 -28.11 10.68
N LEU A 668 -27.25 -27.67 10.53
CA LEU A 668 -26.54 -26.91 11.55
C LEU A 668 -26.58 -25.43 11.17
N ILE A 669 -27.10 -24.58 12.05
CA ILE A 669 -27.22 -23.14 11.86
C ILE A 669 -26.48 -22.46 13.00
N ILE A 670 -25.53 -21.59 12.67
CA ILE A 670 -24.73 -20.85 13.65
C ILE A 670 -24.84 -19.36 13.33
N LEU A 671 -25.32 -18.58 14.29
CA LEU A 671 -25.63 -17.16 14.12
C LEU A 671 -24.86 -16.34 15.12
N ASP A 672 -24.19 -15.29 14.68
CA ASP A 672 -23.65 -14.28 15.58
C ASP A 672 -24.78 -13.40 16.17
N TYR A 673 -24.56 -12.91 17.39
CA TYR A 673 -25.52 -12.07 18.08
C TYR A 673 -25.24 -10.58 17.89
N GLU A 674 -24.05 -10.12 18.22
CA GLU A 674 -23.66 -8.71 18.22
C GLU A 674 -23.51 -8.18 16.80
N GLY A 675 -24.25 -7.14 16.41
CA GLY A 675 -24.20 -6.59 15.06
C GLY A 675 -24.92 -7.44 13.99
N THR A 676 -25.24 -8.70 14.30
CA THR A 676 -26.00 -9.62 13.44
C THR A 676 -27.48 -9.73 13.83
N LEU A 677 -27.79 -10.20 15.04
CA LEU A 677 -29.17 -10.32 15.54
C LEU A 677 -29.61 -9.08 16.35
N ALA A 678 -28.65 -8.31 16.87
CA ALA A 678 -28.87 -7.06 17.60
C ALA A 678 -27.96 -5.94 17.04
N SER A 679 -28.47 -4.72 16.89
CA SER A 679 -27.67 -3.59 16.38
C SER A 679 -26.60 -3.12 17.38
N TRP A 680 -25.39 -2.87 16.89
CA TRP A 680 -24.20 -2.52 17.69
C TRP A 680 -24.33 -1.17 18.44
N GLY A 681 -23.71 -1.09 19.62
CA GLY A 681 -23.63 0.08 20.50
C GLY A 681 -22.68 -0.18 21.68
N SER A 682 -22.12 0.88 22.28
CA SER A 682 -21.19 0.79 23.42
C SER A 682 -21.77 -0.10 24.54
N PRO A 683 -20.94 -0.90 25.26
CA PRO A 683 -21.41 -1.74 26.38
C PRO A 683 -22.18 -0.98 27.46
N ARG A 684 -21.99 0.34 27.55
CA ARG A 684 -22.72 1.25 28.45
C ARG A 684 -24.05 1.78 27.89
N SER A 685 -24.30 1.68 26.58
CA SER A 685 -25.46 2.30 25.91
C SER A 685 -26.48 1.33 25.31
N ILE A 686 -26.21 0.01 25.28
CA ILE A 686 -27.22 -0.97 24.87
C ILE A 686 -28.12 -1.31 26.07
N ILE A 687 -29.40 -0.95 25.96
CA ILE A 687 -30.45 -1.59 26.76
C ILE A 687 -30.45 -3.07 26.37
N VAL A 688 -30.22 -3.95 27.34
CA VAL A 688 -30.15 -5.40 27.15
C VAL A 688 -31.54 -5.97 26.81
N THR A 689 -31.97 -5.76 25.56
CA THR A 689 -33.19 -6.33 25.00
C THR A 689 -32.89 -6.83 23.60
N THR A 690 -32.93 -8.15 23.42
CA THR A 690 -32.99 -8.75 22.09
C THR A 690 -34.28 -8.31 21.42
N PRO A 691 -34.27 -7.86 20.15
CA PRO A 691 -35.48 -7.53 19.43
C PRO A 691 -36.46 -8.71 19.45
N GLN A 692 -37.75 -8.48 19.73
CA GLN A 692 -38.75 -9.56 19.78
C GLN A 692 -38.76 -10.40 18.51
N ARG A 693 -38.55 -9.77 17.34
CA ARG A 693 -38.44 -10.46 16.06
C ARG A 693 -37.34 -11.53 16.05
N ALA A 694 -36.18 -11.26 16.64
CA ALA A 694 -35.08 -12.23 16.70
C ALA A 694 -35.44 -13.42 17.61
N ILE A 695 -36.10 -13.16 18.75
CA ILE A 695 -36.59 -14.23 19.64
C ILE A 695 -37.60 -15.12 18.92
N THR A 696 -38.61 -14.51 18.27
CA THR A 696 -39.62 -15.27 17.51
C THR A 696 -38.99 -16.08 16.39
N THR A 697 -38.08 -15.50 15.62
CA THR A 697 -37.41 -16.21 14.51
C THR A 697 -36.57 -17.39 15.01
N LEU A 698 -35.85 -17.21 16.12
CA LEU A 698 -35.07 -18.31 16.73
C LEU A 698 -35.98 -19.41 17.26
N ALA A 699 -37.12 -19.08 17.86
CA ALA A 699 -38.11 -20.06 18.31
C ALA A 699 -38.69 -20.85 17.13
N ASP A 700 -39.08 -20.17 16.05
CA ASP A 700 -39.58 -20.82 14.82
C ASP A 700 -38.52 -21.76 14.22
N LEU A 701 -37.23 -21.38 14.29
CA LEU A 701 -36.14 -22.22 13.81
C LEU A 701 -35.87 -23.44 14.69
N THR A 702 -36.02 -23.33 16.03
CA THR A 702 -35.81 -24.45 16.95
C THR A 702 -37.02 -25.38 17.06
N GLU A 703 -38.20 -24.97 16.62
CA GLU A 703 -39.38 -25.83 16.50
C GLU A 703 -39.21 -26.94 15.44
N ASP A 704 -38.42 -26.73 14.38
CA ASP A 704 -38.12 -27.79 13.40
C ASP A 704 -37.05 -28.74 13.98
N PRO A 705 -37.38 -30.02 14.27
CA PRO A 705 -36.44 -30.96 14.88
C PRO A 705 -35.26 -31.34 13.97
N LYS A 706 -35.30 -30.97 12.69
CA LYS A 706 -34.15 -31.13 11.77
C LYS A 706 -33.07 -30.07 11.97
N ASN A 707 -33.40 -28.97 12.66
CA ASN A 707 -32.49 -27.86 12.89
C ASN A 707 -31.75 -28.00 14.21
N VAL A 708 -30.46 -27.74 14.16
CA VAL A 708 -29.61 -27.56 15.32
C VAL A 708 -29.09 -26.12 15.25
N VAL A 709 -29.58 -25.26 16.13
CA VAL A 709 -29.32 -23.81 16.09
C VAL A 709 -28.41 -23.42 17.24
N TYR A 710 -27.33 -22.71 16.91
CA TYR A 710 -26.42 -22.10 17.87
C TYR A 710 -26.37 -20.58 17.68
N VAL A 711 -26.40 -19.84 18.79
CA VAL A 711 -26.08 -18.40 18.81
C VAL A 711 -24.72 -18.20 19.46
N MET A 712 -23.82 -17.49 18.77
CA MET A 712 -22.49 -17.12 19.29
C MET A 712 -22.49 -15.65 19.73
N SER A 713 -21.73 -15.35 20.78
CA SER A 713 -21.63 -14.01 21.32
C SER A 713 -20.35 -13.80 22.15
N ALA A 714 -19.92 -12.55 22.25
CA ALA A 714 -18.83 -12.12 23.13
C ALA A 714 -19.22 -12.00 24.62
N ARG A 715 -20.51 -12.17 24.94
CA ARG A 715 -21.10 -12.02 26.29
C ARG A 715 -20.84 -13.20 27.20
N MET A 716 -21.02 -12.98 28.50
CA MET A 716 -20.88 -14.02 29.52
C MET A 716 -22.05 -15.03 29.46
N PRO A 717 -21.84 -16.28 29.92
CA PRO A 717 -22.89 -17.31 29.94
C PRO A 717 -24.20 -16.85 30.59
N GLU A 718 -24.14 -16.16 31.73
CA GLU A 718 -25.31 -15.72 32.51
C GLU A 718 -26.11 -14.64 31.79
N GLU A 719 -25.43 -13.79 31.02
CA GLU A 719 -26.06 -12.75 30.20
C GLU A 719 -26.85 -13.39 29.05
N LEU A 720 -26.26 -14.38 28.37
CA LEU A 720 -26.91 -15.10 27.27
C LEU A 720 -28.11 -15.92 27.74
N GLU A 721 -28.00 -16.57 28.91
CA GLU A 721 -29.14 -17.26 29.51
C GLU A 721 -30.30 -16.32 29.79
N ARG A 722 -30.02 -15.10 30.26
CA ARG A 722 -31.05 -14.09 30.49
C ARG A 722 -31.68 -13.61 29.18
N LEU A 723 -30.89 -13.40 28.13
CA LEU A 723 -31.33 -12.93 26.83
C LEU A 723 -32.21 -13.94 26.09
N PHE A 724 -31.81 -15.22 26.10
CA PHE A 724 -32.45 -16.27 25.32
C PHE A 724 -33.32 -17.23 26.14
N ARG A 725 -33.65 -16.89 27.40
CA ARG A 725 -34.51 -17.69 28.28
C ARG A 725 -35.83 -18.13 27.63
N MET A 726 -36.37 -17.31 26.73
CA MET A 726 -37.66 -17.55 26.07
C MET A 726 -37.57 -18.51 24.88
N VAL A 727 -36.37 -18.89 24.42
CA VAL A 727 -36.17 -19.76 23.25
C VAL A 727 -35.75 -21.15 23.72
N PHE A 728 -36.69 -22.10 23.68
CA PHE A 728 -36.41 -23.48 24.03
C PHE A 728 -35.60 -24.18 22.92
N GLY A 729 -34.71 -25.10 23.29
CA GLY A 729 -33.92 -25.90 22.33
C GLY A 729 -32.74 -25.17 21.66
N LEU A 730 -32.38 -23.97 22.11
CA LEU A 730 -31.27 -23.19 21.54
C LEU A 730 -29.91 -23.60 22.13
N GLY A 731 -28.92 -23.85 21.27
CA GLY A 731 -27.51 -23.96 21.67
C GLY A 731 -26.87 -22.57 21.80
N LEU A 732 -25.96 -22.39 22.75
CA LEU A 732 -25.31 -21.09 23.01
C LEU A 732 -23.79 -21.24 23.02
N ILE A 733 -23.09 -20.25 22.48
CA ILE A 733 -21.65 -20.12 22.53
C ILE A 733 -21.34 -18.75 23.15
N ALA A 734 -20.67 -18.76 24.31
CA ALA A 734 -20.37 -17.56 25.10
C ALA A 734 -18.88 -17.22 25.08
N GLU A 735 -18.57 -15.97 25.40
CA GLU A 735 -17.21 -15.40 25.47
C GLU A 735 -16.35 -15.80 24.27
N ASN A 736 -16.84 -15.53 23.05
CA ASN A 736 -16.13 -15.77 21.79
C ASN A 736 -15.61 -17.21 21.60
N GLY A 737 -16.32 -18.19 22.17
CA GLY A 737 -16.01 -19.61 22.00
C GLY A 737 -15.40 -20.29 23.22
N CYS A 738 -15.28 -19.63 24.37
CA CYS A 738 -14.77 -20.25 25.59
C CYS A 738 -15.76 -21.23 26.24
N PHE A 739 -17.06 -21.02 26.03
CA PHE A 739 -18.11 -21.87 26.57
C PHE A 739 -19.10 -22.27 25.50
N VAL A 740 -19.55 -23.53 25.56
CA VAL A 740 -20.57 -24.07 24.65
C VAL A 740 -21.64 -24.75 25.48
N ARG A 741 -22.90 -24.35 25.29
CA ARG A 741 -24.07 -25.05 25.80
C ARG A 741 -24.77 -25.73 24.64
N GLU A 742 -24.96 -27.04 24.75
CA GLU A 742 -25.66 -27.81 23.73
C GLU A 742 -27.16 -27.53 23.73
N PRO A 743 -27.84 -27.62 22.58
CA PRO A 743 -29.30 -27.60 22.49
C PRO A 743 -29.95 -28.56 23.50
N PHE A 744 -31.03 -28.12 24.13
CA PHE A 744 -31.77 -28.86 25.15
C PHE A 744 -30.98 -29.20 26.44
N SER A 745 -29.75 -28.67 26.59
CA SER A 745 -28.94 -28.84 27.79
C SER A 745 -28.91 -27.56 28.64
N GLU A 746 -28.89 -27.72 29.96
CA GLU A 746 -28.68 -26.63 30.91
C GLU A 746 -27.20 -26.51 31.35
N THR A 747 -26.34 -27.46 30.96
CA THR A 747 -24.93 -27.46 31.38
C THR A 747 -24.03 -26.82 30.34
N TRP A 748 -23.21 -25.88 30.77
CA TRP A 748 -22.14 -25.29 29.96
C TRP A 748 -20.90 -26.16 29.94
N LEU A 749 -20.38 -26.42 28.75
CA LEU A 749 -19.09 -27.05 28.53
C LEU A 749 -18.04 -25.97 28.35
N LYS A 750 -17.11 -25.89 29.30
CA LYS A 750 -15.97 -24.97 29.25
C LYS A 750 -14.86 -25.58 28.39
N LEU A 751 -14.38 -24.84 27.39
CA LEU A 751 -13.32 -25.28 26.47
C LEU A 751 -11.91 -24.86 26.91
N THR A 752 -11.81 -23.97 27.90
CA THR A 752 -10.54 -23.51 28.46
C THR A 752 -10.19 -24.25 29.76
N ASN A 753 -8.89 -24.45 30.00
CA ASN A 753 -8.40 -25.01 31.25
C ASN A 753 -8.48 -23.94 32.36
N GLN A 754 -9.28 -24.20 33.41
CA GLN A 754 -9.49 -23.26 34.51
C GLN A 754 -8.17 -22.86 35.20
N ALA A 755 -7.29 -23.82 35.48
CA ALA A 755 -6.06 -23.55 36.22
C ALA A 755 -5.09 -22.66 35.43
N GLU A 756 -4.94 -22.92 34.13
CA GLU A 756 -4.15 -22.07 33.23
C GLU A 756 -4.78 -20.69 33.06
N THR A 757 -6.12 -20.64 32.95
CA THR A 757 -6.87 -19.39 32.79
C THR A 757 -6.70 -18.46 33.98
N ASP A 758 -6.83 -19.00 35.20
CA ASP A 758 -6.66 -18.23 36.42
C ASP A 758 -5.21 -17.78 36.62
N ALA A 759 -4.25 -18.62 36.26
CA ALA A 759 -2.83 -18.31 36.34
C ALA A 759 -2.46 -17.11 35.45
N TRP A 760 -2.84 -17.13 34.17
CA TRP A 760 -2.50 -16.03 33.27
C TRP A 760 -3.30 -14.77 33.56
N LYS A 761 -4.59 -14.89 33.94
CA LYS A 761 -5.39 -13.71 34.33
C LYS A 761 -4.76 -13.01 35.53
N THR A 762 -4.26 -13.76 36.51
CA THR A 762 -3.56 -13.17 37.66
C THR A 762 -2.32 -12.39 37.23
N ALA A 763 -1.53 -12.92 36.29
CA ALA A 763 -0.37 -12.23 35.75
C ALA A 763 -0.74 -10.97 34.95
N VAL A 764 -1.75 -11.07 34.08
CA VAL A 764 -2.21 -9.97 33.23
C VAL A 764 -2.89 -8.87 34.03
N THR A 765 -3.66 -9.18 35.06
CA THR A 765 -4.32 -8.18 35.91
C THR A 765 -3.30 -7.20 36.51
N GLN A 766 -2.14 -7.68 36.95
CA GLN A 766 -1.06 -6.82 37.47
C GLN A 766 -0.55 -5.84 36.40
N ILE A 767 -0.47 -6.29 35.14
CA ILE A 767 -0.08 -5.44 34.01
C ILE A 767 -1.19 -4.42 33.70
N LEU A 768 -2.45 -4.86 33.63
CA LEU A 768 -3.58 -3.98 33.34
C LEU A 768 -3.75 -2.89 34.40
N GLU A 769 -3.59 -3.22 35.69
CA GLU A 769 -3.64 -2.25 36.78
C GLU A 769 -2.60 -1.12 36.61
N TYR A 770 -1.38 -1.45 36.18
CA TYR A 770 -0.33 -0.47 35.89
C TYR A 770 -0.76 0.54 34.81
N TYR A 771 -1.40 0.07 33.73
CA TYR A 771 -1.86 0.95 32.66
C TYR A 771 -3.16 1.68 33.00
N GLN A 772 -4.08 1.04 33.72
CA GLN A 772 -5.34 1.63 34.17
C GLN A 772 -5.09 2.87 35.05
N GLN A 773 -4.11 2.82 35.95
CA GLN A 773 -3.73 3.95 36.80
C GLN A 773 -3.17 5.15 36.01
N ARG A 774 -2.66 4.93 34.79
CA ARG A 774 -2.06 5.95 33.93
C ARG A 774 -3.04 6.50 32.89
N ALA A 775 -4.13 5.78 32.63
CA ALA A 775 -5.18 6.17 31.71
C ALA A 775 -6.43 6.58 32.50
N GLU A 776 -6.50 7.86 32.89
CA GLU A 776 -7.65 8.40 33.65
C GLU A 776 -8.96 8.23 32.87
N GLY A 777 -10.00 7.73 33.55
CA GLY A 777 -11.30 7.40 32.95
C GLY A 777 -11.38 5.99 32.34
N SER A 778 -10.29 5.23 32.31
CA SER A 778 -10.28 3.82 31.91
C SER A 778 -10.71 2.87 33.03
N TRP A 779 -11.18 1.68 32.67
CA TRP A 779 -11.56 0.64 33.62
C TRP A 779 -11.37 -0.76 33.03
N THR A 780 -11.21 -1.75 33.90
CA THR A 780 -11.01 -3.15 33.48
C THR A 780 -12.25 -3.98 33.82
N GLU A 781 -12.75 -4.73 32.84
CA GLU A 781 -13.81 -5.72 32.96
C GLU A 781 -13.19 -7.11 33.09
N GLN A 782 -13.59 -7.86 34.12
CA GLN A 782 -13.15 -9.24 34.32
C GLN A 782 -14.27 -10.21 33.91
N ARG A 783 -14.06 -10.92 32.80
CA ARG A 783 -14.94 -12.01 32.34
C ARG A 783 -14.42 -13.36 32.83
N HIS A 784 -15.10 -14.47 32.53
CA HIS A 784 -14.65 -15.78 33.01
C HIS A 784 -13.32 -16.19 32.36
N CYS A 785 -13.19 -16.03 31.05
CA CYS A 785 -12.04 -16.46 30.26
C CYS A 785 -11.29 -15.34 29.54
N SER A 786 -11.69 -14.08 29.73
CA SER A 786 -11.02 -12.91 29.15
C SER A 786 -10.96 -11.72 30.12
N LEU A 787 -10.09 -10.77 29.80
CA LEU A 787 -9.99 -9.47 30.47
C LEU A 787 -10.16 -8.38 29.42
N VAL A 788 -11.00 -7.38 29.68
CA VAL A 788 -11.23 -6.27 28.74
C VAL A 788 -10.87 -4.96 29.40
N PHE A 789 -9.90 -4.24 28.84
CA PHE A 789 -9.49 -2.93 29.28
C PHE A 789 -10.15 -1.85 28.42
N HIS A 790 -11.08 -1.12 29.02
CA HIS A 790 -11.88 -0.10 28.37
C HIS A 790 -11.22 1.26 28.52
N TYR A 791 -10.83 1.87 27.41
CA TYR A 791 -10.17 3.19 27.38
C TYR A 791 -10.90 4.23 26.53
N GLU A 792 -12.04 3.87 25.92
CA GLU A 792 -12.85 4.77 25.09
C GLU A 792 -13.32 6.03 25.84
N ALA A 793 -13.65 5.89 27.12
CA ALA A 793 -14.14 6.97 27.98
C ALA A 793 -13.02 7.79 28.65
N ALA A 794 -11.75 7.56 28.28
CA ALA A 794 -10.63 8.31 28.82
C ALA A 794 -10.63 9.78 28.35
N GLU A 795 -10.23 10.70 29.22
CA GLU A 795 -10.23 12.14 28.91
C GLU A 795 -9.28 12.49 27.75
N ASP A 796 -8.09 11.89 27.71
CA ASP A 796 -7.15 11.95 26.59
C ASP A 796 -7.15 10.62 25.82
N ARG A 797 -8.11 10.49 24.90
CA ARG A 797 -8.28 9.29 24.06
C ARG A 797 -7.01 8.92 23.27
N PRO A 798 -6.27 9.86 22.63
CA PRO A 798 -4.98 9.54 21.99
C PRO A 798 -3.89 9.04 22.93
N ALA A 799 -3.78 9.57 24.16
CA ALA A 799 -2.83 9.04 25.14
C ALA A 799 -3.24 7.66 25.66
N ALA A 800 -4.53 7.47 25.95
CA ALA A 800 -5.07 6.20 26.41
C ALA A 800 -4.94 5.10 25.36
N ALA A 801 -5.15 5.41 24.07
CA ALA A 801 -4.90 4.47 22.98
C ALA A 801 -3.43 4.06 22.86
N ARG A 802 -2.49 4.99 23.08
CA ARG A 802 -1.05 4.66 23.14
C ARG A 802 -0.72 3.75 24.30
N LEU A 803 -1.24 4.06 25.50
CA LEU A 803 -1.06 3.22 26.69
C LEU A 803 -1.67 1.83 26.49
N ALA A 804 -2.84 1.73 25.85
CA ALA A 804 -3.47 0.46 25.52
C ALA A 804 -2.63 -0.36 24.53
N SER A 805 -2.00 0.28 23.54
CA SER A 805 -1.09 -0.39 22.61
C SER A 805 0.21 -0.86 23.28
N GLU A 806 0.80 -0.03 24.15
CA GLU A 806 1.94 -0.43 24.96
C GLU A 806 1.57 -1.59 25.90
N CYS A 807 0.36 -1.58 26.45
CA CYS A 807 -0.18 -2.65 27.27
C CYS A 807 -0.36 -3.94 26.49
N ALA A 808 -0.94 -3.87 25.28
CA ALA A 808 -1.12 -5.01 24.40
C ALA A 808 0.22 -5.70 24.12
N ASP A 809 1.24 -4.93 23.77
CA ASP A 809 2.57 -5.48 23.50
C ASP A 809 3.22 -6.05 24.77
N HIS A 810 3.09 -5.37 25.91
CA HIS A 810 3.64 -5.89 27.18
C HIS A 810 3.00 -7.24 27.54
N ILE A 811 1.68 -7.37 27.38
CA ILE A 811 0.97 -8.64 27.60
C ILE A 811 1.41 -9.68 26.59
N ASN A 812 1.47 -9.33 25.30
CA ASN A 812 1.86 -10.24 24.22
C ASN A 812 3.30 -10.75 24.38
N ASP A 813 4.22 -9.91 24.85
CA ASP A 813 5.62 -10.30 25.09
C ASP A 813 5.76 -11.11 26.40
N ALA A 814 5.18 -10.65 27.51
CA ALA A 814 5.34 -11.28 28.82
C ALA A 814 4.56 -12.60 28.96
N CYS A 815 3.41 -12.70 28.30
CA CYS A 815 2.51 -13.85 28.39
C CYS A 815 2.52 -14.74 27.12
N ALA A 816 3.45 -14.53 26.18
CA ALA A 816 3.59 -15.34 24.97
C ALA A 816 3.64 -16.85 25.26
N ASN A 817 4.43 -17.25 26.26
CA ASN A 817 4.61 -18.65 26.66
C ASN A 817 3.37 -19.25 27.34
N GLN A 818 2.45 -18.42 27.80
CA GLN A 818 1.18 -18.84 28.42
C GLN A 818 0.06 -18.98 27.38
N GLY A 819 0.34 -18.72 26.09
CA GLY A 819 -0.64 -18.85 25.01
C GLY A 819 -1.73 -17.78 25.05
N VAL A 820 -1.43 -16.60 25.60
CA VAL A 820 -2.36 -15.47 25.72
C VAL A 820 -2.04 -14.42 24.67
N HIS A 821 -3.07 -13.75 24.16
CA HIS A 821 -2.93 -12.64 23.23
C HIS A 821 -3.82 -11.46 23.64
N ALA A 822 -3.35 -10.25 23.39
CA ALA A 822 -4.03 -8.99 23.64
C ALA A 822 -4.25 -8.25 22.31
N LEU A 823 -5.52 -7.93 22.03
CA LEU A 823 -6.03 -7.37 20.79
C LEU A 823 -6.69 -6.01 21.04
N LEU A 824 -6.31 -5.00 20.26
CA LEU A 824 -6.98 -3.70 20.28
C LEU A 824 -8.19 -3.74 19.34
N VAL A 825 -9.37 -3.43 19.88
CA VAL A 825 -10.63 -3.40 19.14
C VAL A 825 -11.37 -2.12 19.54
N ASP A 826 -11.55 -1.18 18.61
CA ASP A 826 -12.44 0.00 18.74
C ASP A 826 -12.59 0.61 20.16
N GLY A 827 -11.48 1.08 20.75
CA GLY A 827 -11.52 1.76 22.05
C GLY A 827 -11.45 0.83 23.28
N VAL A 828 -11.28 -0.48 23.07
CA VAL A 828 -11.03 -1.48 24.10
C VAL A 828 -9.82 -2.37 23.74
N LEU A 829 -9.16 -2.89 24.76
CA LEU A 829 -8.10 -3.91 24.66
C LEU A 829 -8.65 -5.21 25.23
N VAL A 830 -8.81 -6.23 24.40
CA VAL A 830 -9.32 -7.55 24.80
C VAL A 830 -8.15 -8.50 24.97
N VAL A 831 -8.07 -9.18 26.11
CA VAL A 831 -7.06 -10.19 26.40
C VAL A 831 -7.72 -11.55 26.54
N GLU A 832 -7.29 -12.50 25.72
CA GLU A 832 -7.88 -13.84 25.63
C GLU A 832 -6.85 -14.94 25.32
N ALA A 833 -7.25 -16.19 25.51
CA ALA A 833 -6.40 -17.34 25.22
C ALA A 833 -6.40 -17.68 23.73
N LYS A 834 -5.21 -17.81 23.11
CA LYS A 834 -5.05 -18.11 21.68
C LYS A 834 -5.57 -19.49 21.27
N SER A 835 -5.69 -20.41 22.24
CA SER A 835 -6.11 -21.79 21.99
C SER A 835 -7.59 -21.94 21.63
N THR A 836 -8.42 -20.96 21.99
CA THR A 836 -9.89 -21.09 21.93
C THR A 836 -10.49 -19.87 21.24
N ASN A 837 -11.32 -20.10 20.23
CA ASN A 837 -12.03 -19.07 19.47
C ASN A 837 -13.41 -19.57 18.99
N LYS A 838 -14.21 -18.72 18.34
CA LYS A 838 -15.55 -19.07 17.85
C LYS A 838 -15.55 -20.31 16.95
N ALA A 839 -14.50 -20.52 16.13
CA ALA A 839 -14.37 -21.71 15.29
C ALA A 839 -14.11 -23.00 16.08
N SER A 840 -13.32 -22.94 17.15
CA SER A 840 -13.11 -24.09 18.04
C SER A 840 -14.40 -24.53 18.73
N ALA A 841 -15.26 -23.58 19.11
CA ALA A 841 -16.59 -23.84 19.65
C ALA A 841 -17.54 -24.41 18.58
N ALA A 842 -17.50 -23.88 17.36
CA ALA A 842 -18.27 -24.41 16.23
C ALA A 842 -17.88 -25.86 15.89
N GLU A 843 -16.60 -26.21 15.99
CA GLU A 843 -16.10 -27.59 15.84
C GLU A 843 -16.63 -28.52 16.94
N VAL A 844 -16.78 -28.03 18.17
CA VAL A 844 -17.40 -28.79 19.29
C VAL A 844 -18.89 -29.00 19.04
N ALA A 845 -19.61 -27.96 18.61
CA ALA A 845 -21.01 -28.06 18.20
C ALA A 845 -21.20 -29.09 17.07
N TRP A 846 -20.31 -29.09 16.07
CA TRP A 846 -20.29 -30.08 15.00
C TRP A 846 -20.04 -31.50 15.50
N ARG A 847 -19.07 -31.72 16.39
CA ARG A 847 -18.81 -33.05 16.99
C ARG A 847 -19.96 -33.54 17.84
N SER A 848 -20.63 -32.65 18.57
CA SER A 848 -21.84 -32.99 19.33
C SER A 848 -22.93 -33.51 18.39
N CYS A 849 -23.16 -32.83 17.26
CA CYS A 849 -24.08 -33.27 16.24
C CYS A 849 -23.73 -34.68 15.71
N LEU A 850 -22.45 -35.01 15.57
CA LEU A 850 -22.01 -36.34 15.12
C LEU A 850 -22.22 -37.45 16.16
N LYS A 851 -22.20 -37.13 17.47
CA LYS A 851 -22.34 -38.11 18.56
C LYS A 851 -23.79 -38.48 18.85
N GLN A 852 -24.73 -37.55 18.67
CA GLN A 852 -26.17 -37.82 18.79
C GLN A 852 -26.60 -38.82 17.70
N THR A 853 -26.65 -40.09 18.07
CA THR A 853 -26.84 -41.27 17.22
C THR A 853 -28.27 -41.82 17.30
N ASP A 854 -29.27 -40.96 17.54
CA ASP A 854 -30.70 -41.32 17.46
C ASP A 854 -31.20 -41.26 16.00
N GLY A 855 -30.59 -42.06 15.11
CA GLY A 855 -31.08 -42.30 13.75
C GLY A 855 -31.05 -41.13 12.75
N ALA A 856 -30.68 -39.90 13.17
CA ALA A 856 -30.81 -38.68 12.36
C ALA A 856 -29.64 -38.38 11.40
N GLY A 857 -28.53 -39.12 11.44
CA GLY A 857 -27.38 -38.94 10.54
C GLY A 857 -26.58 -37.64 10.78
N ARG A 858 -25.43 -37.49 10.09
CA ARG A 858 -24.60 -36.26 10.15
C ARG A 858 -25.32 -35.07 9.48
N PRO A 859 -25.10 -33.81 9.92
CA PRO A 859 -25.67 -32.67 9.23
C PRO A 859 -25.17 -32.58 7.79
N ASP A 860 -26.10 -32.42 6.84
CA ASP A 860 -25.83 -32.28 5.41
C ASP A 860 -25.91 -30.82 4.93
N PHE A 861 -26.36 -29.92 5.81
CA PHE A 861 -26.47 -28.47 5.58
C PHE A 861 -25.82 -27.69 6.73
N LEU A 862 -25.02 -26.68 6.41
CA LEU A 862 -24.40 -25.74 7.34
C LEU A 862 -24.64 -24.29 6.92
N LEU A 863 -25.16 -23.46 7.83
CA LEU A 863 -25.32 -22.02 7.63
C LEU A 863 -24.62 -21.28 8.77
N ALA A 864 -23.66 -20.41 8.43
CA ALA A 864 -22.99 -19.53 9.39
C ALA A 864 -23.19 -18.07 8.98
N ILE A 865 -23.66 -17.22 9.89
CA ILE A 865 -23.92 -15.79 9.65
C ILE A 865 -23.23 -14.94 10.70
N GLY A 866 -22.50 -13.91 10.28
CA GLY A 866 -21.85 -12.94 11.17
C GLY A 866 -21.63 -11.59 10.50
N ASP A 867 -21.06 -10.63 11.23
CA ASP A 867 -20.82 -9.26 10.77
C ASP A 867 -19.40 -8.74 11.08
N SER A 868 -18.68 -9.45 11.95
CA SER A 868 -17.46 -8.97 12.58
C SER A 868 -16.22 -9.79 12.19
N ARG A 869 -15.04 -9.30 12.58
CA ARG A 869 -13.76 -10.01 12.36
C ARG A 869 -13.68 -11.32 13.13
N ASP A 870 -14.34 -11.41 14.28
CA ASP A 870 -14.32 -12.60 15.14
C ASP A 870 -15.04 -13.80 14.48
N ASP A 871 -15.83 -13.55 13.43
CA ASP A 871 -16.61 -14.55 12.72
C ASP A 871 -15.85 -15.19 11.55
N GLU A 872 -14.76 -14.54 11.09
CA GLU A 872 -13.93 -15.02 9.98
C GLU A 872 -13.38 -16.45 10.19
N PRO A 873 -12.86 -16.82 11.38
CA PRO A 873 -12.45 -18.20 11.65
C PRO A 873 -13.59 -19.21 11.47
N VAL A 874 -14.84 -18.83 11.78
CA VAL A 874 -16.02 -19.71 11.61
C VAL A 874 -16.35 -19.87 10.13
N PHE A 875 -16.26 -18.79 9.34
CA PHE A 875 -16.44 -18.87 7.89
C PHE A 875 -15.40 -19.79 7.26
N ARG A 876 -14.12 -19.65 7.63
CA ARG A 876 -13.03 -20.53 7.19
C ARG A 876 -13.31 -21.98 7.50
N TRP A 877 -13.72 -22.25 8.74
CA TRP A 877 -14.02 -23.58 9.23
C TRP A 877 -15.18 -24.22 8.44
N ALA A 878 -16.29 -23.50 8.27
CA ALA A 878 -17.46 -23.96 7.52
C ALA A 878 -17.12 -24.24 6.05
N ASN A 879 -16.39 -23.33 5.40
CA ASN A 879 -15.94 -23.48 4.02
C ASN A 879 -15.01 -24.71 3.85
N LYS A 880 -14.11 -24.94 4.83
CA LYS A 880 -13.20 -26.10 4.84
C LYS A 880 -13.94 -27.43 5.00
N LEU A 881 -15.00 -27.49 5.82
CA LEU A 881 -15.81 -28.70 5.97
C LEU A 881 -16.49 -29.10 4.67
N GLU A 882 -17.00 -28.15 3.90
CA GLU A 882 -17.60 -28.45 2.59
C GLU A 882 -16.53 -28.82 1.55
N GLY A 883 -15.39 -28.10 1.51
CA GLY A 883 -14.26 -28.46 0.64
C GLY A 883 -13.71 -29.87 0.91
N ALA A 884 -13.72 -30.30 2.17
CA ALA A 884 -13.37 -31.66 2.59
C ALA A 884 -14.52 -32.68 2.41
N HIS A 885 -15.67 -32.27 1.86
CA HIS A 885 -16.86 -33.10 1.66
C HIS A 885 -17.43 -33.71 2.95
N ALA A 886 -17.17 -33.06 4.10
CA ALA A 886 -17.73 -33.45 5.40
C ALA A 886 -19.21 -33.03 5.53
N VAL A 887 -19.57 -31.89 4.93
CA VAL A 887 -20.94 -31.36 4.77
C VAL A 887 -21.24 -31.23 3.28
N SER A 888 -22.47 -31.55 2.86
CA SER A 888 -22.86 -31.49 1.44
C SER A 888 -23.05 -30.07 0.92
N TYR A 889 -23.48 -29.14 1.77
CA TYR A 889 -23.67 -27.73 1.44
C TYR A 889 -23.36 -26.84 2.63
N ALA A 890 -22.41 -25.90 2.47
CA ALA A 890 -22.11 -24.86 3.46
C ALA A 890 -22.29 -23.46 2.87
N MET A 891 -23.08 -22.64 3.55
CA MET A 891 -23.26 -21.23 3.23
C MET A 891 -22.78 -20.36 4.37
N THR A 892 -21.87 -19.43 4.07
CA THR A 892 -21.32 -18.45 5.01
C THR A 892 -21.75 -17.06 4.56
N VAL A 893 -22.32 -16.26 5.46
CA VAL A 893 -22.93 -14.97 5.12
C VAL A 893 -22.35 -13.87 6.01
N THR A 894 -21.84 -12.81 5.41
CA THR A 894 -21.44 -11.59 6.12
C THR A 894 -22.51 -10.50 6.02
N LEU A 895 -22.68 -9.73 7.09
CA LEU A 895 -23.46 -8.49 7.10
C LEU A 895 -22.57 -7.24 7.01
N GLY A 896 -21.25 -7.40 7.20
CA GLY A 896 -20.28 -6.31 7.13
C GLY A 896 -19.90 -5.92 5.70
N SER A 897 -19.36 -4.72 5.53
CA SER A 897 -18.85 -4.20 4.24
C SER A 897 -17.33 -4.42 4.06
N ARG A 898 -16.73 -5.31 4.84
CA ARG A 898 -15.28 -5.57 4.88
C ARG A 898 -14.91 -6.75 3.97
N SER A 899 -13.63 -6.88 3.62
CA SER A 899 -13.12 -8.11 3.00
C SER A 899 -13.34 -9.28 3.97
N THR A 900 -13.89 -10.39 3.47
CA THR A 900 -14.35 -11.51 4.30
C THR A 900 -14.15 -12.87 3.60
N GLU A 901 -14.08 -13.94 4.38
CA GLU A 901 -14.14 -15.32 3.91
C GLU A 901 -15.58 -15.84 3.73
N ALA A 902 -16.59 -15.02 4.07
CA ALA A 902 -17.97 -15.37 3.78
C ALA A 902 -18.23 -15.48 2.27
N ARG A 903 -19.05 -16.46 1.88
CA ARG A 903 -19.42 -16.71 0.48
C ARG A 903 -20.56 -15.84 -0.02
N ALA A 904 -21.32 -15.22 0.89
CA ALA A 904 -22.45 -14.39 0.53
C ALA A 904 -22.60 -13.15 1.43
N THR A 905 -23.30 -12.12 0.93
CA THR A 905 -23.69 -10.92 1.70
C THR A 905 -25.21 -10.69 1.63
N LEU A 906 -25.76 -10.03 2.66
CA LEU A 906 -27.21 -9.87 2.86
C LEU A 906 -27.77 -8.51 2.42
N THR A 907 -26.96 -7.61 1.84
CA THR A 907 -27.35 -6.20 1.61
C THR A 907 -28.75 -6.02 1.02
N GLN A 908 -29.62 -5.30 1.75
CA GLN A 908 -31.06 -5.19 1.49
C GLN A 908 -31.42 -4.08 0.46
N GLY A 909 -32.43 -4.34 -0.37
CA GLY A 909 -33.15 -3.33 -1.17
C GLY A 909 -32.63 -3.04 -2.59
N VAL A 910 -33.21 -2.02 -3.22
CA VAL A 910 -32.93 -1.51 -4.60
C VAL A 910 -31.45 -1.16 -4.81
N ALA A 911 -30.65 -1.08 -3.75
CA ALA A 911 -29.23 -0.78 -3.74
C ALA A 911 -28.36 -1.66 -4.67
N GLU A 912 -28.70 -2.93 -4.94
CA GLU A 912 -28.02 -3.74 -5.98
C GLU A 912 -28.41 -3.31 -7.38
N ALA A 913 -29.70 -3.12 -7.59
CA ALA A 913 -30.24 -2.79 -8.91
C ALA A 913 -29.66 -1.44 -9.35
N VAL A 914 -29.33 -0.55 -8.42
CA VAL A 914 -28.67 0.73 -8.68
C VAL A 914 -27.17 0.72 -8.38
N HIS A 915 -26.54 -0.44 -8.19
CA HIS A 915 -25.12 -0.52 -7.85
C HIS A 915 -24.24 0.08 -8.94
N VAL A 916 -23.29 0.92 -8.54
CA VAL A 916 -22.33 1.59 -9.43
C VAL A 916 -20.92 1.34 -8.93
N SER A 917 -20.08 0.76 -9.78
CA SER A 917 -18.67 0.48 -9.51
C SER A 917 -17.77 1.52 -10.18
N PRO A 918 -16.80 2.12 -9.46
CA PRO A 918 -15.79 2.97 -10.08
C PRO A 918 -14.86 2.15 -10.98
N LEU A 919 -14.54 2.69 -12.16
CA LEU A 919 -13.57 2.08 -13.11
C LEU A 919 -12.26 2.88 -13.21
N GLY A 920 -12.19 4.05 -12.57
CA GLY A 920 -11.09 5.00 -12.68
C GLY A 920 -11.58 6.44 -12.49
N GLN A 921 -10.73 7.43 -12.77
CA GLN A 921 -11.08 8.84 -12.57
C GLN A 921 -12.29 9.24 -13.43
N ASN A 922 -13.39 9.64 -12.78
CA ASN A 922 -14.63 10.11 -13.40
C ASN A 922 -15.34 9.11 -14.32
N ARG A 923 -15.01 7.81 -14.21
CA ARG A 923 -15.58 6.72 -15.02
C ARG A 923 -16.14 5.63 -14.13
N TYR A 924 -17.33 5.16 -14.46
CA TYR A 924 -18.05 4.19 -13.63
C TYR A 924 -18.75 3.12 -14.49
N SER A 925 -19.17 2.03 -13.86
CA SER A 925 -19.98 0.98 -14.49
C SER A 925 -21.16 0.59 -13.62
N ALA A 926 -22.22 0.12 -14.26
CA ALA A 926 -23.33 -0.57 -13.61
C ALA A 926 -23.87 -1.66 -14.55
N PHE A 927 -24.69 -2.54 -13.99
CA PHE A 927 -25.44 -3.53 -14.76
C PHE A 927 -26.93 -3.25 -14.63
N LEU A 928 -27.57 -2.84 -15.72
CA LEU A 928 -29.00 -2.50 -15.74
C LEU A 928 -29.83 -3.78 -15.74
N GLN A 929 -30.64 -3.98 -14.70
CA GLN A 929 -31.35 -5.22 -14.44
C GLN A 929 -32.62 -5.35 -15.30
N SER A 930 -32.85 -6.56 -15.83
CA SER A 930 -34.04 -6.84 -16.66
C SER A 930 -35.36 -6.80 -15.87
N ALA A 931 -35.31 -7.02 -14.55
CA ALA A 931 -36.48 -6.95 -13.67
C ALA A 931 -37.08 -5.53 -13.60
N PHE A 932 -36.27 -4.49 -13.86
CA PHE A 932 -36.67 -3.08 -13.85
C PHE A 932 -36.91 -2.52 -15.26
N CYS A 933 -37.22 -3.39 -16.23
CA CYS A 933 -37.51 -2.99 -17.61
C CYS A 933 -39.01 -2.89 -17.90
N ILE A 934 -39.35 -2.06 -18.89
CA ILE A 934 -40.59 -2.12 -19.65
C ILE A 934 -40.25 -2.73 -21.01
N GLY A 935 -40.78 -3.90 -21.31
CA GLY A 935 -40.40 -4.77 -22.41
C GLY A 935 -38.93 -5.13 -22.31
N THR A 936 -38.09 -4.60 -23.21
CA THR A 936 -36.63 -4.81 -23.18
C THR A 936 -35.83 -3.55 -22.82
N VAL A 937 -36.52 -2.46 -22.46
CA VAL A 937 -35.91 -1.17 -22.13
C VAL A 937 -35.95 -0.92 -20.62
N PRO A 938 -34.82 -0.62 -19.97
CA PRO A 938 -34.79 -0.17 -18.58
C PRO A 938 -35.73 1.02 -18.35
N HIS A 939 -36.51 0.97 -17.27
CA HIS A 939 -37.46 2.03 -16.92
C HIS A 939 -36.72 3.37 -16.68
N GLY A 940 -37.34 4.49 -17.03
CA GLY A 940 -36.74 5.82 -16.93
C GLY A 940 -36.38 6.17 -15.48
N GLY A 941 -37.34 6.05 -14.56
CA GLY A 941 -37.11 6.26 -13.13
C GLY A 941 -36.06 5.33 -12.52
N TYR A 942 -35.95 4.09 -13.02
CA TYR A 942 -34.92 3.16 -12.55
C TYR A 942 -33.54 3.61 -13.00
N THR A 943 -33.42 3.98 -14.27
CA THR A 943 -32.18 4.55 -14.82
C THR A 943 -31.78 5.82 -14.07
N SER A 944 -32.74 6.67 -13.72
CA SER A 944 -32.53 7.86 -12.90
C SER A 944 -32.06 7.51 -11.49
N ALA A 945 -32.58 6.45 -10.86
CA ALA A 945 -32.12 5.97 -9.56
C ALA A 945 -30.66 5.46 -9.61
N VAL A 946 -30.25 4.82 -10.71
CA VAL A 946 -28.84 4.46 -10.96
C VAL A 946 -27.96 5.73 -11.05
N LEU A 947 -28.43 6.77 -11.75
CA LEU A 947 -27.70 8.04 -11.86
C LEU A 947 -27.65 8.82 -10.54
N TYR A 948 -28.66 8.70 -9.68
CA TYR A 948 -28.62 9.21 -8.32
C TYR A 948 -27.49 8.52 -7.54
N ARG A 949 -27.40 7.18 -7.62
CA ARG A 949 -26.35 6.42 -6.94
C ARG A 949 -24.96 6.73 -7.50
N LEU A 950 -24.85 6.93 -8.81
CA LEU A 950 -23.63 7.39 -9.47
C LEU A 950 -23.11 8.70 -8.84
N ALA A 951 -23.99 9.67 -8.57
CA ALA A 951 -23.59 10.92 -7.93
C ALA A 951 -23.03 10.69 -6.51
N LEU A 952 -23.68 9.84 -5.70
CA LEU A 952 -23.18 9.49 -4.37
C LEU A 952 -21.78 8.86 -4.44
N VAL A 953 -21.63 7.86 -5.31
CA VAL A 953 -20.36 7.14 -5.50
C VAL A 953 -19.27 8.07 -6.00
N HIS A 954 -19.61 8.96 -6.94
CA HIS A 954 -18.65 9.92 -7.50
C HIS A 954 -18.09 10.88 -6.44
N PHE A 955 -18.94 11.47 -5.60
CA PHE A 955 -18.45 12.37 -4.54
C PHE A 955 -17.68 11.61 -3.46
N ALA A 956 -18.08 10.38 -3.13
CA ALA A 956 -17.33 9.55 -2.19
C ALA A 956 -15.96 9.10 -2.74
N SER A 957 -15.86 8.79 -4.04
CA SER A 957 -14.64 8.29 -4.65
C SER A 957 -13.67 9.41 -5.08
N THR A 958 -14.21 10.49 -5.66
CA THR A 958 -13.41 11.52 -6.35
C THR A 958 -13.19 12.75 -5.48
N HIS A 959 -14.14 13.06 -4.58
CA HIS A 959 -14.11 14.27 -3.75
C HIS A 959 -14.37 13.97 -2.24
N PRO A 960 -13.68 12.98 -1.62
CA PRO A 960 -13.98 12.53 -0.25
C PRO A 960 -13.84 13.64 0.81
N ASP A 961 -12.89 14.56 0.61
CA ASP A 961 -12.59 15.62 1.59
C ASP A 961 -13.45 16.89 1.41
N LEU A 962 -14.22 17.00 0.32
CA LEU A 962 -14.93 18.23 -0.03
C LEU A 962 -15.96 18.64 1.04
N TYR A 963 -16.58 17.66 1.70
CA TYR A 963 -17.63 17.86 2.71
C TYR A 963 -17.28 17.29 4.09
N LYS A 964 -15.99 17.19 4.44
CA LYS A 964 -15.51 16.75 5.77
C LYS A 964 -16.13 15.42 6.25
N GLY A 965 -16.29 14.46 5.35
CA GLY A 965 -16.86 13.14 5.67
C GLY A 965 -18.39 13.04 5.64
N GLU A 966 -19.13 14.13 5.35
CA GLU A 966 -20.58 14.05 5.12
C GLU A 966 -20.92 13.64 3.68
N PRO A 967 -21.96 12.80 3.46
CA PRO A 967 -22.35 12.38 2.13
C PRO A 967 -23.02 13.51 1.34
N ALA A 968 -22.52 13.75 0.12
CA ALA A 968 -23.13 14.68 -0.83
C ALA A 968 -24.32 14.01 -1.54
N THR A 969 -25.54 14.37 -1.17
CA THR A 969 -26.74 13.76 -1.76
C THR A 969 -27.34 14.67 -2.84
N PRO A 970 -27.86 14.11 -3.95
CA PRO A 970 -28.61 14.88 -4.92
C PRO A 970 -29.80 15.62 -4.30
N ILE A 971 -29.96 16.89 -4.67
CA ILE A 971 -31.10 17.75 -4.34
C ILE A 971 -31.91 18.15 -5.58
N SER A 972 -31.30 18.08 -6.77
CA SER A 972 -31.98 18.31 -8.05
C SER A 972 -31.30 17.52 -9.18
N MET A 973 -32.10 17.00 -10.12
CA MET A 973 -31.65 16.20 -11.26
C MET A 973 -32.41 16.62 -12.52
N HIS A 974 -31.70 16.93 -13.60
CA HIS A 974 -32.28 17.23 -14.90
C HIS A 974 -31.69 16.27 -15.95
N LEU A 975 -32.49 15.29 -16.36
CA LEU A 975 -32.06 14.17 -17.20
C LEU A 975 -32.77 14.20 -18.57
N THR A 976 -32.02 13.89 -19.62
CA THR A 976 -32.52 13.71 -20.99
C THR A 976 -32.18 12.32 -21.50
N PHE A 977 -33.20 11.57 -21.91
CA PHE A 977 -33.11 10.23 -22.48
C PHE A 977 -32.97 10.34 -24.00
N LEU A 978 -31.73 10.56 -24.45
CA LEU A 978 -31.39 10.82 -25.85
C LEU A 978 -31.66 9.63 -26.77
N ARG A 979 -31.39 8.42 -26.28
CA ARG A 979 -31.52 7.16 -27.04
C ARG A 979 -32.02 6.05 -26.13
N ARG A 980 -32.58 5.03 -26.76
CA ARG A 980 -33.09 3.83 -26.10
C ARG A 980 -31.96 3.08 -25.38
N THR A 981 -32.12 2.85 -24.09
CA THR A 981 -31.25 2.02 -23.25
C THR A 981 -31.58 0.54 -23.41
N ALA A 982 -30.66 -0.33 -22.98
CA ALA A 982 -30.83 -1.79 -22.95
C ALA A 982 -30.46 -2.35 -21.58
N ALA A 983 -31.09 -3.45 -21.17
CA ALA A 983 -30.64 -4.22 -20.01
C ALA A 983 -29.22 -4.77 -20.26
N GLY A 984 -28.43 -4.91 -19.19
CA GLY A 984 -27.04 -5.35 -19.26
C GLY A 984 -26.03 -4.25 -18.92
N PRO A 985 -24.75 -4.40 -19.32
CA PRO A 985 -23.69 -3.50 -18.89
C PRO A 985 -23.89 -2.08 -19.42
N ALA A 986 -23.64 -1.11 -18.54
CA ALA A 986 -23.61 0.32 -18.84
C ALA A 986 -22.34 0.93 -18.26
N ARG A 987 -21.78 1.91 -18.98
CA ARG A 987 -20.67 2.75 -18.50
C ARG A 987 -21.16 4.16 -18.26
N PHE A 988 -20.51 4.88 -17.35
CA PHE A 988 -20.83 6.28 -17.08
C PHE A 988 -19.60 7.16 -17.18
N ARG A 989 -19.82 8.38 -17.65
CA ARG A 989 -18.85 9.48 -17.58
C ARG A 989 -19.44 10.60 -16.74
N VAL A 990 -18.63 11.15 -15.84
CA VAL A 990 -19.01 12.27 -14.97
C VAL A 990 -18.06 13.44 -15.24
N HIS A 991 -18.61 14.64 -15.34
CA HIS A 991 -17.85 15.88 -15.51
C HIS A 991 -18.22 16.85 -14.38
N ASP A 992 -17.21 17.27 -13.62
CA ASP A 992 -17.36 18.27 -12.57
C ASP A 992 -17.58 19.64 -13.18
N MET A 993 -18.78 20.20 -13.05
CA MET A 993 -19.12 21.50 -13.61
C MET A 993 -18.84 22.63 -12.62
N LYS A 994 -19.22 22.41 -11.36
CA LYS A 994 -19.01 23.34 -10.27
C LYS A 994 -18.87 22.58 -8.96
N LEU A 995 -17.74 22.73 -8.28
CA LEU A 995 -17.52 22.19 -6.95
C LEU A 995 -17.59 23.32 -5.93
N GLY A 996 -18.49 23.20 -4.95
CA GLY A 996 -18.72 24.22 -3.95
C GLY A 996 -18.94 23.64 -2.57
N LYS A 997 -18.51 24.40 -1.55
CA LYS A 997 -18.63 24.02 -0.12
C LYS A 997 -20.07 23.83 0.36
N ARG A 998 -21.06 24.37 -0.36
CA ARG A 998 -22.49 24.23 -0.05
C ARG A 998 -23.22 23.39 -1.08
N THR A 999 -23.03 23.68 -2.36
CA THR A 999 -23.64 22.91 -3.45
C THR A 999 -22.61 22.67 -4.55
N SER A 1000 -22.68 21.48 -5.14
CA SER A 1000 -21.89 21.11 -6.31
C SER A 1000 -22.79 20.61 -7.43
N SER A 1001 -22.40 20.83 -8.68
CA SER A 1001 -23.12 20.39 -9.86
C SER A 1001 -22.20 19.57 -10.75
N ILE A 1002 -22.67 18.41 -11.18
CA ILE A 1002 -21.99 17.48 -12.08
C ILE A 1002 -22.84 17.26 -13.34
N HIS A 1003 -22.18 17.04 -14.47
CA HIS A 1003 -22.79 16.55 -15.69
C HIS A 1003 -22.51 15.05 -15.83
N VAL A 1004 -23.53 14.24 -16.08
CA VAL A 1004 -23.45 12.79 -16.14
C VAL A 1004 -23.89 12.27 -17.51
N GLU A 1005 -23.21 11.24 -18.00
CA GLU A 1005 -23.53 10.55 -19.26
C GLU A 1005 -23.58 9.03 -19.03
N LEU A 1006 -24.64 8.37 -19.49
CA LEU A 1006 -24.78 6.91 -19.56
C LEU A 1006 -24.47 6.44 -20.98
N LEU A 1007 -23.54 5.49 -21.09
CA LEU A 1007 -23.00 4.95 -22.34
C LEU A 1007 -23.29 3.46 -22.51
N GLN A 1008 -23.74 3.08 -23.71
CA GLN A 1008 -23.91 1.68 -24.12
C GLN A 1008 -23.49 1.49 -25.58
N PRO A 1009 -23.20 0.26 -26.04
CA PRO A 1009 -22.84 -0.02 -27.42
C PRO A 1009 -23.91 0.45 -28.42
N LYS A 1010 -23.49 0.79 -29.64
CA LYS A 1010 -24.41 1.09 -30.74
C LYS A 1010 -25.26 -0.13 -31.10
N ASP A 1011 -26.56 0.07 -31.29
CA ASP A 1011 -27.56 -0.97 -31.55
C ASP A 1011 -27.30 -1.84 -32.82
N HIS A 1012 -26.33 -1.46 -33.69
CA HIS A 1012 -26.05 -2.07 -34.99
C HIS A 1012 -24.86 -3.05 -35.04
N SER A 1013 -24.20 -3.36 -33.92
CA SER A 1013 -22.95 -4.17 -33.89
C SER A 1013 -23.13 -5.67 -33.58
N SER A 1014 -24.28 -6.27 -33.88
CA SER A 1014 -24.52 -7.70 -33.62
C SER A 1014 -24.27 -8.59 -34.85
N SER A 1015 -23.00 -8.74 -35.24
CA SER A 1015 -22.57 -9.88 -36.07
C SER A 1015 -21.08 -10.22 -35.87
N SER A 1016 -20.70 -10.61 -34.65
CA SER A 1016 -19.62 -11.58 -34.38
C SER A 1016 -19.48 -11.75 -32.87
N GLY A 1017 -19.54 -12.99 -32.39
CA GLY A 1017 -19.26 -13.32 -31.01
C GLY A 1017 -17.84 -12.93 -30.58
N ALA A 1018 -17.69 -12.74 -29.27
CA ALA A 1018 -16.43 -12.70 -28.53
C ALA A 1018 -15.41 -11.61 -28.93
N SER A 1019 -15.57 -10.41 -28.37
CA SER A 1019 -14.46 -9.51 -28.02
C SER A 1019 -15.01 -8.39 -27.12
N THR A 1020 -14.89 -8.53 -25.81
CA THR A 1020 -15.27 -7.52 -24.79
C THR A 1020 -14.18 -6.48 -24.53
N ASP A 1021 -13.24 -6.30 -25.47
CA ASP A 1021 -12.03 -5.49 -25.25
C ASP A 1021 -11.69 -4.56 -26.43
N LYS A 1022 -12.70 -3.90 -27.00
CA LYS A 1022 -12.49 -2.67 -27.77
C LYS A 1022 -12.89 -1.48 -26.89
N GLY A 1023 -12.01 -0.48 -26.80
CA GLY A 1023 -12.20 0.73 -26.00
C GLY A 1023 -13.44 1.56 -26.36
N GLU A 1024 -13.54 2.76 -25.78
CA GLU A 1024 -14.74 3.63 -25.83
C GLU A 1024 -15.24 4.02 -27.24
N GLU A 1025 -14.49 3.75 -28.31
CA GLU A 1025 -14.82 4.07 -29.71
C GLU A 1025 -16.12 3.40 -30.24
N GLY A 1026 -16.64 2.37 -29.57
CA GLY A 1026 -17.88 1.67 -29.92
C GLY A 1026 -19.15 2.10 -29.17
N MET A 1027 -19.04 3.00 -28.19
CA MET A 1027 -20.13 3.37 -27.27
C MET A 1027 -20.90 4.62 -27.75
N GLU A 1028 -22.17 4.71 -27.41
CA GLU A 1028 -22.99 5.92 -27.62
C GLU A 1028 -23.66 6.38 -26.32
N VAL A 1029 -23.84 7.70 -26.19
CA VAL A 1029 -24.55 8.30 -25.06
C VAL A 1029 -26.04 8.03 -25.21
N LYS A 1030 -26.62 7.35 -24.23
CA LYS A 1030 -28.04 7.02 -24.16
C LYS A 1030 -28.81 8.01 -23.27
N VAL A 1031 -28.23 8.42 -22.15
CA VAL A 1031 -28.81 9.38 -21.20
C VAL A 1031 -27.75 10.42 -20.84
N ALA A 1032 -28.12 11.69 -20.77
CA ALA A 1032 -27.24 12.76 -20.29
C ALA A 1032 -28.02 13.74 -19.41
N GLY A 1033 -27.34 14.39 -18.46
CA GLY A 1033 -28.02 15.34 -17.58
C GLY A 1033 -27.13 16.00 -16.54
N TYR A 1034 -27.72 16.93 -15.79
CA TYR A 1034 -27.05 17.62 -14.69
C TYR A 1034 -27.64 17.17 -13.35
N ILE A 1035 -26.77 16.91 -12.38
CA ILE A 1035 -27.15 16.58 -11.01
C ILE A 1035 -26.51 17.61 -10.08
N THR A 1036 -27.32 18.23 -9.22
CA THR A 1036 -26.84 19.10 -8.15
C THR A 1036 -26.94 18.38 -6.82
N VAL A 1037 -25.83 18.38 -6.07
CA VAL A 1037 -25.71 17.73 -4.75
C VAL A 1037 -25.45 18.76 -3.66
N SER A 1038 -25.84 18.39 -2.43
CA SER A 1038 -25.59 19.18 -1.21
C SER A 1038 -25.37 18.23 -0.01
N PRO A 1039 -24.44 18.52 0.92
CA PRO A 1039 -24.35 17.83 2.20
C PRO A 1039 -25.46 18.32 3.15
N ALA A 1040 -25.80 17.51 4.15
CA ALA A 1040 -26.86 17.85 5.11
C ALA A 1040 -26.54 19.12 5.90
N SER A 1041 -25.28 19.31 6.31
CA SER A 1041 -24.83 20.49 7.04
C SER A 1041 -24.93 21.82 6.27
N ALA A 1042 -25.03 21.80 4.93
CA ALA A 1042 -25.14 23.00 4.12
C ALA A 1042 -26.58 23.51 3.94
N GLU A 1043 -27.57 22.66 4.24
CA GLU A 1043 -29.01 22.90 4.11
C GLU A 1043 -29.57 23.62 5.36
N VAL A 1044 -28.87 24.67 5.83
CA VAL A 1044 -29.31 25.50 6.96
C VAL A 1044 -30.19 26.64 6.44
N GLY A 1045 -31.47 26.63 6.82
CA GLY A 1045 -32.46 27.62 6.43
C GLY A 1045 -33.75 27.55 7.25
N VAL A 1046 -34.66 28.48 7.04
CA VAL A 1046 -35.97 28.50 7.73
C VAL A 1046 -36.85 27.38 7.17
N SER A 1047 -37.36 26.54 8.07
CA SER A 1047 -38.45 25.61 7.76
C SER A 1047 -39.76 26.18 8.32
N ALA A 1048 -40.76 26.37 7.46
CA ALA A 1048 -42.08 26.86 7.86
C ALA A 1048 -43.17 26.03 7.18
N LYS A 1049 -44.23 25.70 7.93
CA LYS A 1049 -45.43 25.12 7.33
C LYS A 1049 -46.13 26.17 6.48
N THR A 1050 -46.40 25.85 5.23
CA THR A 1050 -47.17 26.69 4.31
C THR A 1050 -48.64 26.29 4.30
N GLU A 1051 -49.55 27.18 3.90
CA GLU A 1051 -50.97 26.88 3.66
C GLU A 1051 -51.23 26.07 2.37
N TRP A 1052 -50.18 25.57 1.73
CA TRP A 1052 -50.29 24.80 0.50
C TRP A 1052 -50.88 23.40 0.78
N GLU A 1053 -51.96 23.06 0.08
CA GLU A 1053 -52.59 21.74 0.08
C GLU A 1053 -52.81 21.24 -1.35
N LEU A 1054 -52.98 19.92 -1.50
CA LEU A 1054 -53.28 19.29 -2.78
C LEU A 1054 -54.70 19.63 -3.25
N GLU A 1055 -54.82 20.49 -4.26
CA GLU A 1055 -56.09 20.76 -4.93
C GLU A 1055 -56.19 20.03 -6.29
N PRO A 1056 -57.28 19.30 -6.57
CA PRO A 1056 -58.40 19.00 -5.69
C PRO A 1056 -58.06 17.95 -4.61
N LYS A 1057 -58.67 18.03 -3.42
CA LYS A 1057 -58.35 17.15 -2.28
C LYS A 1057 -58.43 15.65 -2.64
N PRO A 1058 -57.49 14.80 -2.14
CA PRO A 1058 -57.53 13.34 -2.32
C PRO A 1058 -58.82 12.71 -1.78
N ALA A 1059 -59.13 11.48 -2.19
CA ALA A 1059 -60.26 10.73 -1.64
C ALA A 1059 -60.06 10.42 -0.14
N ALA A 1060 -61.11 10.62 0.66
CA ALA A 1060 -61.07 10.32 2.10
C ALA A 1060 -60.89 8.81 2.36
N GLY A 1061 -60.27 8.48 3.49
CA GLY A 1061 -60.15 7.11 3.99
C GLY A 1061 -60.82 6.93 5.36
N SER A 1062 -60.61 5.77 6.00
CA SER A 1062 -61.27 5.43 7.27
C SER A 1062 -60.58 5.96 8.53
N ALA A 1063 -59.47 6.70 8.40
CA ALA A 1063 -58.77 7.23 9.57
C ALA A 1063 -59.57 8.35 10.28
N SER A 1064 -59.30 8.55 11.57
CA SER A 1064 -60.07 9.48 12.42
C SER A 1064 -59.97 10.96 12.01
N ASP A 1065 -58.96 11.32 11.22
CA ASP A 1065 -58.73 12.65 10.65
C ASP A 1065 -59.30 12.79 9.21
N GLY A 1066 -60.00 11.78 8.71
CA GLY A 1066 -60.48 11.69 7.32
C GLY A 1066 -59.41 11.22 6.33
N GLY A 1067 -58.20 10.87 6.80
CA GLY A 1067 -57.11 10.32 6.02
C GLY A 1067 -57.24 8.81 5.76
N VAL A 1068 -56.24 8.24 5.06
CA VAL A 1068 -56.20 6.82 4.71
C VAL A 1068 -55.60 6.00 5.85
N ASN A 1069 -56.26 4.91 6.24
CA ASN A 1069 -55.72 3.95 7.21
C ASN A 1069 -54.70 3.03 6.52
N LEU A 1070 -53.44 3.46 6.47
CA LEU A 1070 -52.36 2.75 5.76
C LEU A 1070 -52.11 1.33 6.28
N ARG A 1071 -52.33 1.09 7.57
CA ARG A 1071 -52.20 -0.26 8.16
C ARG A 1071 -53.25 -1.20 7.59
N GLN A 1072 -54.52 -0.79 7.64
CA GLN A 1072 -55.61 -1.55 7.06
C GLN A 1072 -55.42 -1.73 5.55
N LEU A 1073 -55.09 -0.64 4.83
CA LEU A 1073 -54.84 -0.68 3.39
C LEU A 1073 -53.73 -1.69 3.02
N GLY A 1074 -52.68 -1.78 3.83
CA GLY A 1074 -51.58 -2.73 3.65
C GLY A 1074 -51.93 -4.19 3.94
N GLU A 1075 -52.81 -4.45 4.92
CA GLU A 1075 -53.22 -5.79 5.37
C GLU A 1075 -54.36 -6.37 4.51
N THR A 1076 -55.41 -5.58 4.25
CA THR A 1076 -56.62 -6.03 3.54
C THR A 1076 -56.61 -5.70 2.05
N GLY A 1077 -55.73 -4.79 1.62
CA GLY A 1077 -55.73 -4.25 0.25
C GLY A 1077 -56.83 -3.23 -0.02
N GLN A 1078 -57.61 -2.81 0.98
CA GLN A 1078 -58.72 -1.89 0.79
C GLN A 1078 -58.97 -0.98 2.00
N ASP A 1079 -59.17 0.31 1.74
CA ASP A 1079 -59.62 1.32 2.70
C ASP A 1079 -60.59 2.31 2.02
N GLU A 1080 -61.88 2.22 2.34
CA GLU A 1080 -62.94 3.04 1.70
C GLU A 1080 -62.90 3.00 0.16
N ALA A 1081 -62.51 4.12 -0.47
CA ALA A 1081 -62.37 4.27 -1.92
C ALA A 1081 -61.00 3.81 -2.45
N TRP A 1082 -60.02 3.57 -1.58
CA TRP A 1082 -58.68 3.11 -1.91
C TRP A 1082 -58.62 1.60 -1.98
N THR A 1083 -58.11 1.08 -3.09
CA THR A 1083 -57.97 -0.37 -3.32
C THR A 1083 -56.63 -0.67 -3.95
N LYS A 1084 -56.06 -1.83 -3.59
CA LYS A 1084 -54.86 -2.37 -4.23
C LYS A 1084 -55.15 -2.59 -5.71
N GLN A 1085 -54.28 -2.05 -6.56
CA GLN A 1085 -54.42 -2.14 -8.00
C GLN A 1085 -53.46 -3.20 -8.53
N ASP A 1086 -53.98 -4.09 -9.36
CA ASP A 1086 -53.12 -4.99 -10.13
C ASP A 1086 -52.45 -4.22 -11.27
N SER A 1087 -51.18 -4.53 -11.51
CA SER A 1087 -50.43 -3.83 -12.54
C SER A 1087 -50.86 -4.28 -13.94
N PRO A 1088 -51.37 -3.38 -14.79
CA PRO A 1088 -51.78 -3.74 -16.15
C PRO A 1088 -50.57 -4.17 -16.97
N PHE A 1089 -50.69 -5.31 -17.65
CA PHE A 1089 -49.64 -5.88 -18.51
C PHE A 1089 -48.31 -6.15 -17.80
N ALA A 1090 -48.35 -6.72 -16.59
CA ALA A 1090 -47.19 -6.96 -15.71
C ALA A 1090 -46.00 -7.69 -16.39
N GLU A 1091 -46.25 -8.63 -17.31
CA GLU A 1091 -45.18 -9.32 -18.05
C GLU A 1091 -44.40 -8.37 -18.98
N PHE A 1092 -45.09 -7.41 -19.59
CA PHE A 1092 -44.48 -6.35 -20.38
C PHE A 1092 -43.90 -5.25 -19.47
N ARG A 1093 -44.58 -4.90 -18.38
CA ARG A 1093 -44.19 -3.79 -17.49
C ARG A 1093 -43.48 -4.29 -16.22
N LYS A 1094 -42.43 -5.09 -16.34
CA LYS A 1094 -41.77 -5.74 -15.17
C LYS A 1094 -41.35 -4.77 -14.06
N ALA A 1095 -40.93 -3.54 -14.42
CA ALA A 1095 -40.61 -2.51 -13.43
C ALA A 1095 -41.77 -2.22 -12.46
N THR A 1096 -43.02 -2.31 -12.91
CA THR A 1096 -44.19 -2.03 -12.07
C THR A 1096 -44.52 -3.15 -11.10
N THR A 1097 -43.96 -4.35 -11.27
CA THR A 1097 -44.10 -5.43 -10.28
C THR A 1097 -43.20 -5.22 -9.06
N GLN A 1098 -42.27 -4.27 -9.14
CA GLN A 1098 -41.36 -3.92 -8.03
C GLN A 1098 -42.01 -2.93 -7.05
N VAL A 1099 -43.27 -2.52 -7.27
CA VAL A 1099 -43.99 -1.55 -6.45
C VAL A 1099 -45.44 -2.03 -6.27
N GLU A 1100 -45.93 -2.03 -5.04
CA GLU A 1100 -47.38 -2.17 -4.80
C GLU A 1100 -48.03 -0.79 -4.85
N ILE A 1101 -49.10 -0.69 -5.65
CA ILE A 1101 -49.80 0.57 -5.89
C ILE A 1101 -51.25 0.42 -5.46
N PHE A 1102 -51.72 1.40 -4.70
CA PHE A 1102 -53.08 1.48 -4.19
C PHE A 1102 -53.70 2.77 -4.72
N GLY A 1103 -54.75 2.65 -5.51
CA GLY A 1103 -55.41 3.77 -6.20
C GLY A 1103 -56.88 3.86 -5.85
N VAL A 1104 -57.53 4.95 -6.28
CA VAL A 1104 -58.95 5.18 -6.05
C VAL A 1104 -59.79 4.38 -7.05
N ASP A 1105 -60.69 3.53 -6.55
CA ASP A 1105 -61.61 2.72 -7.36
C ASP A 1105 -62.63 3.62 -8.10
N GLY A 1106 -62.74 3.46 -9.42
CA GLY A 1106 -63.64 4.23 -10.27
C GLY A 1106 -65.13 3.92 -10.07
N VAL A 1107 -65.48 2.83 -9.38
CA VAL A 1107 -66.88 2.47 -9.07
C VAL A 1107 -67.35 3.13 -7.77
N ARG A 1108 -66.45 3.32 -6.79
CA ARG A 1108 -66.75 3.93 -5.48
C ARG A 1108 -66.30 5.39 -5.36
N GLY A 1109 -65.43 5.86 -6.26
CA GLY A 1109 -64.92 7.23 -6.30
C GLY A 1109 -65.10 7.90 -7.66
N LYS A 1110 -65.25 9.24 -7.68
CA LYS A 1110 -65.28 10.04 -8.91
C LYS A 1110 -63.87 10.09 -9.53
N ARG A 1111 -63.60 9.26 -10.54
CA ARG A 1111 -62.32 9.33 -11.30
C ARG A 1111 -62.23 10.70 -11.98
N ARG A 1112 -61.19 11.47 -11.66
CA ARG A 1112 -60.97 12.81 -12.22
C ARG A 1112 -60.10 12.69 -13.47
N ASN A 1113 -60.55 13.23 -14.60
CA ASN A 1113 -59.78 13.18 -15.84
C ASN A 1113 -58.42 13.88 -15.67
N GLY A 1114 -57.34 13.15 -15.97
CA GLY A 1114 -55.97 13.67 -15.95
C GLY A 1114 -55.28 13.71 -14.58
N ILE A 1115 -55.93 13.28 -13.48
CA ILE A 1115 -55.30 13.22 -12.14
C ILE A 1115 -55.34 11.78 -11.61
N VAL A 1116 -54.18 11.28 -11.19
CA VAL A 1116 -54.04 9.96 -10.58
C VAL A 1116 -53.41 10.10 -9.21
N ASP A 1117 -54.15 9.67 -8.20
CA ASP A 1117 -53.71 9.62 -6.82
C ASP A 1117 -53.39 8.18 -6.43
N GLN A 1118 -52.21 7.96 -5.85
CA GLN A 1118 -51.74 6.62 -5.52
C GLN A 1118 -50.87 6.57 -4.26
N TRP A 1119 -51.14 5.60 -3.38
CA TRP A 1119 -50.25 5.17 -2.32
C TRP A 1119 -49.36 4.03 -2.81
N SER A 1120 -48.10 4.02 -2.40
CA SER A 1120 -47.12 3.05 -2.91
C SER A 1120 -46.24 2.44 -1.81
N ARG A 1121 -46.01 1.13 -1.90
CA ARG A 1121 -44.98 0.40 -1.14
C ARG A 1121 -43.95 -0.20 -2.09
N LEU A 1122 -42.68 -0.14 -1.71
CA LEU A 1122 -41.60 -0.72 -2.49
C LEU A 1122 -41.57 -2.24 -2.28
N ARG A 1123 -41.62 -3.02 -3.36
CA ARG A 1123 -41.71 -4.49 -3.31
C ARG A 1123 -40.77 -5.18 -4.31
N PRO A 1124 -39.44 -5.00 -4.21
CA PRO A 1124 -38.49 -5.64 -5.10
C PRO A 1124 -38.60 -7.17 -4.96
N GLU A 1125 -38.70 -7.87 -6.08
CA GLU A 1125 -38.74 -9.35 -6.15
C GLU A 1125 -39.81 -10.02 -5.28
N GLY A 1126 -40.85 -9.28 -4.87
CA GLY A 1126 -41.99 -9.84 -4.12
C GLY A 1126 -41.94 -9.64 -2.60
N GLU A 1127 -40.93 -8.98 -2.03
CA GLU A 1127 -40.88 -8.65 -0.59
C GLU A 1127 -41.07 -7.16 -0.32
N VAL A 1128 -41.93 -6.81 0.65
CA VAL A 1128 -42.16 -5.40 1.02
C VAL A 1128 -40.93 -4.85 1.73
N THR A 1129 -40.42 -3.73 1.22
CA THR A 1129 -39.24 -3.02 1.74
C THR A 1129 -39.56 -1.53 1.92
N ARG A 1130 -38.64 -0.79 2.54
CA ARG A 1130 -38.79 0.64 2.77
C ARG A 1130 -38.13 1.44 1.64
N TRP A 1131 -38.78 2.54 1.25
CA TRP A 1131 -38.28 3.51 0.30
C TRP A 1131 -37.01 4.19 0.80
N SER A 1132 -35.94 4.11 0.02
CA SER A 1132 -34.72 4.91 0.19
C SER A 1132 -34.79 6.20 -0.63
N ASN A 1133 -33.83 7.12 -0.44
CA ASN A 1133 -33.73 8.33 -1.25
C ASN A 1133 -33.53 8.02 -2.75
N GLU A 1134 -32.75 6.97 -3.09
CA GLU A 1134 -32.65 6.44 -4.46
C GLU A 1134 -34.00 5.92 -4.97
N GLY A 1135 -34.75 5.23 -4.09
CA GLY A 1135 -36.07 4.69 -4.40
C GLY A 1135 -37.12 5.75 -4.71
N VAL A 1136 -37.04 6.93 -4.08
CA VAL A 1136 -37.93 8.08 -4.39
C VAL A 1136 -37.79 8.47 -5.86
N VAL A 1137 -36.56 8.52 -6.39
CA VAL A 1137 -36.31 8.83 -7.80
C VAL A 1137 -36.98 7.83 -8.73
N PHE A 1138 -36.95 6.54 -8.37
CA PHE A 1138 -37.68 5.52 -9.11
C PHE A 1138 -39.19 5.76 -9.10
N LEU A 1139 -39.77 6.16 -7.96
CA LEU A 1139 -41.20 6.45 -7.83
C LEU A 1139 -41.66 7.66 -8.67
N THR A 1140 -40.79 8.64 -8.94
CA THR A 1140 -41.15 9.84 -9.74
C THR A 1140 -41.60 9.55 -11.16
N ASP A 1141 -41.23 8.39 -11.71
CA ASP A 1141 -41.61 7.95 -13.07
C ASP A 1141 -42.56 6.75 -13.03
N MET A 1142 -43.14 6.43 -11.86
CA MET A 1142 -43.98 5.24 -11.66
C MET A 1142 -45.47 5.61 -11.60
N PHE A 1143 -46.19 5.45 -12.73
CA PHE A 1143 -47.60 5.87 -12.86
C PHE A 1143 -48.50 4.91 -13.66
N PRO A 1144 -48.57 3.60 -13.33
CA PRO A 1144 -49.28 2.61 -14.15
C PRO A 1144 -50.78 2.87 -14.31
N MET A 1145 -51.42 3.54 -13.35
CA MET A 1145 -52.85 3.88 -13.43
C MET A 1145 -53.17 5.00 -14.42
N ALA A 1146 -52.20 5.89 -14.67
CA ALA A 1146 -52.31 6.84 -15.77
C ALA A 1146 -52.15 6.12 -17.12
N LEU A 1147 -51.26 5.12 -17.20
CA LEU A 1147 -51.01 4.34 -18.42
C LEU A 1147 -52.25 3.58 -18.92
N ASP A 1148 -52.99 2.91 -18.03
CA ASP A 1148 -54.27 2.26 -18.38
C ASP A 1148 -55.29 3.27 -18.94
N GLY A 1149 -55.32 4.49 -18.40
CA GLY A 1149 -56.16 5.57 -18.92
C GLY A 1149 -55.77 5.97 -20.35
N PHE A 1150 -54.48 6.04 -20.66
CA PHE A 1150 -54.00 6.32 -22.01
C PHE A 1150 -54.29 5.18 -22.99
N ASP A 1151 -54.08 3.92 -22.59
CA ASP A 1151 -54.42 2.74 -23.40
C ASP A 1151 -55.93 2.72 -23.73
N LYS A 1152 -56.80 3.09 -22.77
CA LYS A 1152 -58.26 3.21 -22.96
C LYS A 1152 -58.67 4.40 -23.83
N MET A 1153 -58.05 5.56 -23.65
CA MET A 1153 -58.31 6.74 -24.48
C MET A 1153 -57.93 6.49 -25.95
N ALA A 1154 -56.83 5.77 -26.19
CA ALA A 1154 -56.38 5.43 -27.54
C ALA A 1154 -57.22 4.33 -28.21
N ALA A 1155 -57.77 3.38 -27.44
CA ALA A 1155 -58.72 2.37 -27.94
C ALA A 1155 -60.04 2.98 -28.45
N GLY A 1156 -60.40 4.20 -28.04
CA GLY A 1156 -61.56 4.92 -28.57
C GLY A 1156 -61.37 5.51 -29.98
N THR A 1157 -60.14 5.50 -30.50
CA THR A 1157 -59.76 6.09 -31.80
C THR A 1157 -59.42 5.08 -32.91
N GLU A 1158 -59.30 3.78 -32.59
CA GLU A 1158 -59.02 2.73 -33.58
C GLU A 1158 -59.97 1.52 -33.39
N SER A 1159 -60.93 1.37 -34.32
CA SER A 1159 -61.66 0.13 -34.54
C SER A 1159 -60.96 -0.72 -35.60
N GLU A 1160 -60.97 -2.04 -35.39
CA GLU A 1160 -60.55 -3.15 -36.28
C GLU A 1160 -59.16 -3.73 -36.02
N SER A 1161 -59.11 -4.82 -35.24
CA SER A 1161 -58.84 -6.19 -35.74
C SER A 1161 -58.58 -7.13 -34.56
N GLY A 1162 -59.23 -8.29 -34.59
CA GLY A 1162 -59.16 -9.29 -33.52
C GLY A 1162 -57.95 -10.21 -33.62
N GLY A 1163 -57.47 -10.66 -32.46
CA GLY A 1163 -56.66 -11.87 -32.32
C GLY A 1163 -55.45 -11.76 -31.39
N ALA A 1164 -55.53 -12.50 -30.27
CA ALA A 1164 -54.47 -12.96 -29.35
C ALA A 1164 -54.01 -12.06 -28.17
N GLY A 1165 -54.43 -12.43 -26.95
CA GLY A 1165 -53.78 -12.15 -25.65
C GLY A 1165 -53.76 -10.69 -25.15
N PRO A 1166 -53.64 -10.44 -23.82
CA PRO A 1166 -53.58 -9.08 -23.28
C PRO A 1166 -52.17 -8.50 -23.48
N THR A 1167 -51.87 -8.00 -24.68
CA THR A 1167 -50.62 -7.27 -24.95
C THR A 1167 -50.86 -5.76 -24.83
N ALA A 1168 -49.94 -5.04 -24.18
CA ALA A 1168 -50.01 -3.58 -24.12
C ALA A 1168 -49.97 -2.97 -25.53
N ASN A 1169 -50.87 -2.05 -25.85
CA ASN A 1169 -50.92 -1.41 -27.17
C ASN A 1169 -49.83 -0.33 -27.29
N PHE A 1170 -49.57 0.40 -26.21
CA PHE A 1170 -48.61 1.52 -26.18
C PHE A 1170 -47.49 1.33 -25.14
N TRP A 1171 -46.34 1.92 -25.46
CA TRP A 1171 -45.17 2.12 -24.61
C TRP A 1171 -44.98 3.62 -24.40
N PHE A 1172 -44.60 3.99 -23.17
CA PHE A 1172 -44.52 5.37 -22.73
C PHE A 1172 -43.08 5.74 -22.33
N PRO A 1173 -42.16 5.95 -23.29
CA PRO A 1173 -40.79 6.32 -22.97
C PRO A 1173 -40.69 7.73 -22.42
N THR A 1174 -39.93 7.87 -21.34
CA THR A 1174 -39.48 9.15 -20.78
C THR A 1174 -38.47 9.81 -21.72
N VAL A 1175 -38.67 11.09 -22.04
CA VAL A 1175 -37.79 11.89 -22.89
C VAL A 1175 -36.94 12.84 -22.03
N THR A 1176 -37.59 13.59 -21.15
CA THR A 1176 -36.91 14.43 -20.15
C THR A 1176 -37.55 14.24 -18.79
N LEU A 1177 -36.72 14.23 -17.76
CA LEU A 1177 -37.15 14.09 -16.36
C LEU A 1177 -36.40 15.09 -15.50
N SER A 1178 -37.13 16.01 -14.88
CA SER A 1178 -36.59 16.97 -13.93
C SER A 1178 -37.15 16.69 -12.54
N ILE A 1179 -36.28 16.45 -11.57
CA ILE A 1179 -36.64 16.03 -10.22
C ILE A 1179 -36.02 17.01 -9.23
N ASP A 1180 -36.84 17.54 -8.33
CA ASP A 1180 -36.41 18.31 -7.18
C ASP A 1180 -36.74 17.57 -5.88
N LEU A 1181 -35.71 17.27 -5.10
CA LEU A 1181 -35.83 16.59 -3.81
C LEU A 1181 -35.93 17.65 -2.71
N LYS A 1182 -37.05 17.67 -1.98
CA LYS A 1182 -37.36 18.69 -0.96
C LYS A 1182 -37.09 18.21 0.45
N LYS A 1183 -37.19 16.90 0.69
CA LYS A 1183 -36.96 16.27 1.99
C LYS A 1183 -36.21 14.97 1.84
N ARG A 1184 -35.21 14.75 2.69
CA ARG A 1184 -34.49 13.48 2.82
C ARG A 1184 -35.31 12.51 3.64
N LEU A 1185 -35.42 11.27 3.19
CA LEU A 1185 -36.03 10.21 3.98
C LEU A 1185 -35.11 9.80 5.14
N PRO A 1186 -35.67 9.32 6.28
CA PRO A 1186 -34.88 8.75 7.37
C PRO A 1186 -33.98 7.61 6.88
N VAL A 1187 -32.88 7.34 7.60
CA VAL A 1187 -31.93 6.25 7.24
C VAL A 1187 -32.64 4.89 7.17
N ALA A 1188 -33.63 4.66 8.04
CA ALA A 1188 -34.45 3.44 8.03
C ALA A 1188 -35.40 3.35 6.81
N GLY A 1189 -35.56 4.41 6.03
CA GLY A 1189 -36.52 4.53 4.94
C GLY A 1189 -37.97 4.70 5.40
N GLU A 1190 -38.83 5.06 4.45
CA GLU A 1190 -40.29 5.16 4.65
C GLU A 1190 -41.00 3.95 4.06
N GLU A 1191 -41.99 3.39 4.76
CA GLU A 1191 -42.75 2.27 4.23
C GLU A 1191 -43.75 2.70 3.15
N TRP A 1192 -44.38 3.87 3.36
CA TRP A 1192 -45.45 4.39 2.51
C TRP A 1192 -45.07 5.74 1.94
N LEU A 1193 -45.23 5.87 0.63
CA LEU A 1193 -45.17 7.16 -0.06
C LEU A 1193 -46.46 7.38 -0.85
N TYR A 1194 -46.96 8.60 -0.80
CA TYR A 1194 -48.05 9.06 -1.64
C TYR A 1194 -47.48 9.72 -2.89
N SER A 1195 -48.10 9.49 -4.04
CA SER A 1195 -47.81 10.27 -5.24
C SER A 1195 -49.09 10.70 -5.95
N ARG A 1196 -49.10 11.95 -6.44
CA ARG A 1196 -50.10 12.48 -7.35
C ARG A 1196 -49.45 12.72 -8.71
N VAL A 1197 -50.04 12.16 -9.76
CA VAL A 1197 -49.62 12.33 -11.14
C VAL A 1197 -50.68 13.14 -11.87
N VAL A 1198 -50.29 14.28 -12.42
CA VAL A 1198 -51.18 15.18 -13.18
C VAL A 1198 -50.72 15.21 -14.63
N THR A 1199 -51.59 14.75 -15.53
CA THR A 1199 -51.41 14.90 -16.97
C THR A 1199 -51.87 16.28 -17.40
N LYS A 1200 -50.93 17.15 -17.77
CA LYS A 1200 -51.22 18.52 -18.21
C LYS A 1200 -51.72 18.58 -19.64
N ALA A 1201 -51.04 17.88 -20.54
CA ALA A 1201 -51.36 17.87 -21.96
C ALA A 1201 -50.90 16.56 -22.60
N VAL A 1202 -51.70 16.09 -23.57
CA VAL A 1202 -51.27 15.10 -24.56
C VAL A 1202 -51.51 15.70 -25.93
N ARG A 1203 -50.44 15.88 -26.69
CA ARG A 1203 -50.51 16.49 -28.03
C ARG A 1203 -49.52 15.83 -28.96
N ASP A 1204 -50.02 15.36 -30.12
CA ASP A 1204 -49.20 14.71 -31.15
C ASP A 1204 -48.34 13.55 -30.61
N GLY A 1205 -48.90 12.79 -29.66
CA GLY A 1205 -48.21 11.69 -28.98
C GLY A 1205 -47.19 12.11 -27.91
N ARG A 1206 -47.03 13.40 -27.61
CA ARG A 1206 -46.20 13.87 -26.48
C ARG A 1206 -47.06 14.06 -25.22
N THR A 1207 -46.58 13.58 -24.08
CA THR A 1207 -47.25 13.72 -22.77
C THR A 1207 -46.46 14.62 -21.85
N ASP A 1208 -47.13 15.61 -21.26
CA ASP A 1208 -46.57 16.49 -20.24
C ASP A 1208 -47.16 16.12 -18.87
N LEU A 1209 -46.33 15.62 -17.95
CA LEU A 1209 -46.73 15.11 -16.63
C LEU A 1209 -46.06 15.88 -15.49
N ASP A 1210 -46.82 16.14 -14.44
CA ASP A 1210 -46.32 16.59 -13.14
C ASP A 1210 -46.53 15.49 -12.10
N VAL A 1211 -45.53 15.25 -11.26
CA VAL A 1211 -45.60 14.29 -10.16
C VAL A 1211 -45.21 14.95 -8.85
N THR A 1212 -46.11 14.85 -7.86
CA THR A 1212 -45.87 15.30 -6.49
C THR A 1212 -45.79 14.09 -5.58
N ILE A 1213 -44.70 13.92 -4.84
CA ILE A 1213 -44.53 12.85 -3.85
C ILE A 1213 -44.59 13.41 -2.43
N LEU A 1214 -45.45 12.83 -1.60
CA LEU A 1214 -45.59 13.15 -0.18
C LEU A 1214 -45.26 11.93 0.69
N ASP A 1215 -44.81 12.18 1.92
CA ASP A 1215 -44.71 11.13 2.93
C ASP A 1215 -46.05 10.84 3.62
N ALA A 1216 -46.07 9.88 4.55
CA ALA A 1216 -47.26 9.53 5.32
C ALA A 1216 -47.81 10.67 6.20
N LYS A 1217 -47.02 11.73 6.45
CA LYS A 1217 -47.42 12.91 7.23
C LYS A 1217 -47.92 14.06 6.34
N GLY A 1218 -47.91 13.87 5.02
CA GLY A 1218 -48.30 14.88 4.03
C GLY A 1218 -47.20 15.90 3.70
N GLU A 1219 -45.96 15.67 4.11
CA GLU A 1219 -44.84 16.56 3.78
C GLU A 1219 -44.29 16.25 2.38
N VAL A 1220 -43.94 17.30 1.62
CA VAL A 1220 -43.41 17.14 0.25
C VAL A 1220 -42.02 16.53 0.28
N VAL A 1221 -41.89 15.35 -0.33
CA VAL A 1221 -40.61 14.63 -0.46
C VAL A 1221 -39.91 15.00 -1.76
N ALA A 1222 -40.64 14.93 -2.88
CA ALA A 1222 -40.09 15.24 -4.20
C ALA A 1222 -41.14 15.84 -5.13
N LEU A 1223 -40.68 16.68 -6.05
CA LEU A 1223 -41.47 17.20 -7.17
C LEU A 1223 -40.78 16.78 -8.46
N SER A 1224 -41.55 16.37 -9.45
CA SER A 1224 -41.01 15.98 -10.75
C SER A 1224 -41.86 16.53 -11.90
N THR A 1225 -41.20 16.92 -12.98
CA THR A 1225 -41.82 17.27 -14.26
C THR A 1225 -41.22 16.41 -15.36
N GLN A 1226 -42.09 15.85 -16.19
CA GLN A 1226 -41.70 14.84 -17.16
C GLN A 1226 -42.34 15.12 -18.51
N ILE A 1227 -41.53 14.97 -19.56
CA ILE A 1227 -42.01 14.88 -20.94
C ILE A 1227 -41.82 13.44 -21.38
N GLY A 1228 -42.90 12.80 -21.81
CA GLY A 1228 -42.92 11.45 -22.36
C GLY A 1228 -43.47 11.42 -23.77
N LEU A 1229 -43.44 10.23 -24.39
CA LEU A 1229 -44.15 9.95 -25.64
C LEU A 1229 -45.15 8.82 -25.44
N VAL A 1230 -46.18 8.77 -26.27
CA VAL A 1230 -47.10 7.65 -26.44
C VAL A 1230 -46.79 7.02 -27.79
N VAL A 1231 -46.21 5.83 -27.78
CA VAL A 1231 -45.80 5.14 -29.01
C VAL A 1231 -46.24 3.68 -28.98
N SER A 1232 -46.42 3.03 -30.13
CA SER A 1232 -46.80 1.61 -30.16
C SER A 1232 -45.82 0.74 -29.37
N ALA A 1233 -46.32 -0.19 -28.57
CA ALA A 1233 -45.52 -1.14 -27.79
C ALA A 1233 -44.62 -2.02 -28.68
N SER A 1234 -44.99 -2.23 -29.94
CA SER A 1234 -44.16 -2.91 -30.94
C SER A 1234 -42.77 -2.24 -31.12
N ARG A 1235 -42.66 -0.92 -30.91
CA ARG A 1235 -41.37 -0.19 -30.94
C ARG A 1235 -40.45 -0.54 -29.77
N ASN A 1236 -41.01 -1.06 -28.67
CA ASN A 1236 -40.26 -1.58 -27.54
C ASN A 1236 -39.80 -3.03 -27.81
N ILE A 1237 -40.58 -3.86 -28.51
CA ILE A 1237 -40.26 -5.30 -28.65
C ILE A 1237 -39.49 -5.61 -29.96
N GLY A 1238 -39.68 -4.83 -31.03
CA GLY A 1238 -39.07 -5.08 -32.34
C GLY A 1238 -37.60 -4.67 -32.48
N ARG A 1239 -36.81 -5.44 -33.25
CA ARG A 1239 -35.55 -4.97 -33.86
C ARG A 1239 -35.91 -3.92 -34.92
N ARG A 1240 -35.27 -2.74 -34.89
CA ARG A 1240 -35.48 -1.65 -35.86
C ARG A 1240 -35.48 -2.20 -37.30
N ALA A 1241 -36.61 -2.15 -37.99
CA ALA A 1241 -36.62 -2.22 -39.44
C ALA A 1241 -35.98 -0.94 -39.98
N ARG A 1242 -35.12 -1.06 -40.99
CA ARG A 1242 -34.43 0.05 -41.66
C ARG A 1242 -35.45 1.06 -42.18
N ILE A 1243 -35.32 2.31 -41.75
CA ILE A 1243 -35.74 3.47 -42.54
C ILE A 1243 -34.45 4.10 -43.06
#